data_AF-A0A7S3X4T5-F1
#
_entry.id   AF-A0A7S3X4T5-F1
#
_cell.length_a   1.000
_cell.length_b   1.000
_cell.length_c   1.000
_cell.angle_alpha   90.00
_cell.angle_beta   90.00
_cell.angle_gamma   90.00
#
_symmetry.space_group_name_H-M   'P 1'
#
loop_
_entity.id
_entity.type
_entity.pdbx_description
1 polymer ?
#
loop_
_entity_poly.entity_id
_entity_poly.type
_entity_poly.pdbx_seq_one_letter_code
_entity_poly.pdbx_strand_id
1 'polypeptide(L)'
;LGQIHTYMRFGPPPPLPPVATPDLASALATLAAAFADVLSAAAADISWQSAAALAASLCCVYLLGAVLLSEPTPRVDVPVDEDVEPKIDGSTAKFDAALLTAEGARREPSVVYCWDPSSMDMLGTLPVASAEDVAAAVGRARVAQAAWAGSTWGARRRLLRTMLRFVTENQRAIARVAVRESGKTMVDAIFGEILVTCEKLKWTIAHGEAALRPERRPTGTLAMTKRVKVEWRPVGVVGAIVPWNYPFHNVFNPVISALFAGNGIVIKVSEYASWSTLYYGRALRAILAAAGAPTDLVQFVTGYGSTGAALVGSGVDKLIFVGSPSVGGHVMRAAAASLTPVVLELGGKDPFVVCDDVSEAELDRIAQVACRGVFQNMGQNCAGPERFFVADAAYAGFCSRVGAIASRLKCGPPLDDAEVDCGAITMGRRQMGHYQALVDDAVSKGARLLVGGYTPSGDDPLAAGSFYPPTVIVDVPESADILQTEIFGPIMCVVRVADCGAAAANDDEAVRLANNCDFALSSCAFAQSAPRARAVAARLWAVRERAGARAASPHGGVWLPRVGSARGGHVRLQRPRGLHLPLAVPPLRRPQAERLRPLRRHRGLARPHHAAGRVRRRARVAALWAGRAAPHRHPAAAAVPLARRRLRLRLGADRALLRRGGLAQAARRRKADRGRGKVAAAAGREVG
;
A
#
# COMPACT_ATOMS: atom_id res chain seq x y z
N LEU A 1 3.38 -26.50 -12.78
CA LEU A 1 2.05 -26.61 -13.43
C LEU A 1 1.35 -27.92 -13.05
N GLY A 2 1.82 -29.10 -13.46
CA GLY A 2 1.13 -30.39 -13.18
C GLY A 2 0.79 -30.72 -11.71
N GLN A 3 1.53 -30.22 -10.71
CA GLN A 3 1.22 -30.41 -9.29
C GLN A 3 0.26 -29.37 -8.68
N ILE A 4 -0.22 -28.38 -9.46
CA ILE A 4 -1.17 -27.36 -8.98
C ILE A 4 -2.62 -27.83 -9.22
N HIS A 5 -2.90 -28.57 -10.30
CA HIS A 5 -4.24 -29.11 -10.59
C HIS A 5 -4.78 -30.08 -9.52
N THR A 6 -3.91 -30.78 -8.78
CA THR A 6 -4.33 -31.73 -7.74
C THR A 6 -5.06 -31.05 -6.57
N TYR A 7 -4.83 -29.75 -6.33
CA TYR A 7 -5.49 -28.99 -5.27
C TYR A 7 -6.89 -28.46 -5.64
N MET A 8 -7.33 -28.57 -6.89
CA MET A 8 -8.63 -28.01 -7.34
C MET A 8 -9.79 -29.01 -7.33
N ARG A 9 -9.58 -30.25 -6.87
CA ARG A 9 -10.65 -31.27 -6.71
C ARG A 9 -11.01 -31.52 -5.25
N PHE A 10 -11.58 -30.51 -4.60
CA PHE A 10 -12.40 -30.73 -3.40
C PHE A 10 -13.83 -30.27 -3.70
N GLY A 11 -14.77 -31.23 -3.72
CA GLY A 11 -16.19 -30.93 -3.63
C GLY A 11 -16.54 -30.31 -2.26
N PRO A 12 -17.80 -29.93 -2.02
CA PRO A 12 -18.22 -29.45 -0.71
C PRO A 12 -17.87 -30.49 0.37
N PRO A 13 -17.26 -30.09 1.50
CA PRO A 13 -17.00 -31.03 2.59
C PRO A 13 -18.34 -31.63 3.06
N PRO A 14 -18.38 -32.91 3.47
CA PRO A 14 -19.57 -33.48 4.07
C PRO A 14 -19.98 -32.63 5.29
N PRO A 15 -21.29 -32.50 5.59
CA PRO A 15 -21.73 -31.78 6.76
C PRO A 15 -21.08 -32.41 8.00
N LEU A 16 -20.38 -31.60 8.78
CA LEU A 16 -19.84 -32.05 10.07
C LEU A 16 -21.01 -32.54 10.92
N PRO A 17 -20.88 -33.69 11.61
CA PRO A 17 -21.91 -34.12 12.55
C PRO A 17 -22.13 -33.02 13.60
N PRO A 18 -23.35 -32.85 14.10
CA PRO A 18 -23.64 -31.83 15.11
C PRO A 18 -22.73 -32.08 16.32
N VAL A 19 -21.79 -31.15 16.55
CA VAL A 19 -20.97 -31.16 17.76
C VAL A 19 -21.91 -30.87 18.91
N ALA A 20 -22.33 -31.93 19.61
CA ALA A 20 -23.05 -31.80 20.86
C ALA A 20 -22.20 -30.91 21.77
N THR A 21 -22.76 -29.77 22.18
CA THR A 21 -22.14 -28.94 23.21
C THR A 21 -22.01 -29.80 24.47
N PRO A 22 -20.79 -30.14 24.93
CA PRO A 22 -20.66 -30.90 26.17
C PRO A 22 -21.27 -30.07 27.29
N ASP A 23 -22.06 -30.72 28.15
CA ASP A 23 -22.66 -30.04 29.29
C ASP A 23 -21.55 -29.39 30.14
N LEU A 24 -21.60 -28.06 30.21
CA LEU A 24 -20.61 -27.25 30.90
C LEU A 24 -20.56 -27.62 32.40
N ALA A 25 -21.69 -28.04 32.98
CA ALA A 25 -21.74 -28.50 34.37
C ALA A 25 -20.98 -29.81 34.56
N SER A 26 -21.18 -30.81 33.69
CA SER A 26 -20.43 -32.08 33.70
C SER A 26 -18.91 -31.90 33.52
N ALA A 27 -18.49 -31.01 32.60
CA ALA A 27 -17.08 -30.69 32.39
C ALA A 27 -16.45 -30.01 33.63
N LEU A 28 -17.15 -29.05 34.24
CA LEU A 28 -16.71 -28.37 35.47
C LEU A 28 -16.68 -29.31 36.68
N ALA A 29 -17.66 -30.22 36.81
CA ALA A 29 -17.71 -31.22 37.88
C ALA A 29 -16.54 -32.21 37.80
N THR A 30 -16.20 -32.66 36.59
CA THR A 30 -15.05 -33.56 36.35
C THR A 30 -13.73 -32.84 36.68
N LEU A 31 -13.62 -31.55 36.35
CA LEU A 31 -12.46 -30.74 36.70
C LEU A 31 -12.32 -30.53 38.22
N ALA A 32 -13.44 -30.30 38.91
CA ALA A 32 -13.47 -30.14 40.37
C ALA A 32 -13.07 -31.43 41.10
N ALA A 33 -13.54 -32.59 40.63
CA ALA A 33 -13.15 -33.90 41.14
C ALA A 33 -11.64 -34.14 40.96
N ALA A 34 -11.12 -33.98 39.75
CA ALA A 34 -9.69 -34.13 39.46
C ALA A 34 -8.81 -33.17 40.29
N PHE A 35 -9.30 -31.96 40.58
CA PHE A 35 -8.57 -31.01 41.44
C PHE A 35 -8.59 -31.42 42.92
N ALA A 36 -9.70 -32.00 43.40
CA ALA A 36 -9.82 -32.53 44.76
C ALA A 36 -8.92 -33.76 44.99
N ASP A 37 -8.84 -34.68 44.03
CA ASP A 37 -7.95 -35.84 44.08
C ASP A 37 -6.47 -35.42 44.12
N VAL A 38 -6.08 -34.45 43.29
CA VAL A 38 -4.71 -33.92 43.26
C VAL A 38 -4.35 -33.18 44.55
N LEU A 39 -5.28 -32.40 45.13
CA LEU A 39 -5.06 -31.77 46.44
C LEU A 39 -4.92 -32.80 47.57
N SER A 40 -5.69 -33.90 47.52
CA SER A 40 -5.61 -34.99 48.48
C SER A 40 -4.29 -35.75 48.37
N ALA A 41 -3.80 -35.98 47.15
CA ALA A 41 -2.52 -36.62 46.89
C ALA A 41 -1.29 -35.74 47.22
N ALA A 42 -1.44 -34.40 47.20
CA ALA A 42 -0.38 -33.46 47.55
C ALA A 42 -0.19 -33.27 49.08
N ALA A 43 -1.10 -33.81 49.90
CA ALA A 43 -1.03 -33.74 51.36
C ALA A 43 -0.13 -34.82 52.00
N ALA A 44 0.31 -35.81 51.22
CA ALA A 44 1.32 -36.81 51.58
C ALA A 44 2.59 -36.60 50.75
N ASP A 45 3.77 -36.89 51.33
CA ASP A 45 5.11 -36.55 50.84
C ASP A 45 5.25 -36.32 49.31
N ILE A 46 5.63 -35.10 48.94
CA ILE A 46 5.63 -34.63 47.55
C ILE A 46 6.73 -35.34 46.74
N SER A 47 6.35 -36.48 46.16
CA SER A 47 7.13 -37.16 45.14
C SER A 47 7.20 -36.32 43.85
N TRP A 48 8.22 -36.56 43.02
CA TRP A 48 8.33 -35.94 41.70
C TRP A 48 7.14 -36.26 40.78
N GLN A 49 6.47 -37.40 41.01
CA GLN A 49 5.28 -37.82 40.28
C GLN A 49 4.06 -36.95 40.69
N SER A 50 3.89 -36.66 41.98
CA SER A 50 2.84 -35.77 42.49
C SER A 50 2.98 -34.35 41.93
N ALA A 51 4.22 -33.83 41.86
CA ALA A 51 4.52 -32.52 41.27
C ALA A 51 4.23 -32.47 39.76
N ALA A 52 4.59 -33.53 39.01
CA ALA A 52 4.30 -33.63 37.58
C ALA A 52 2.79 -33.73 37.30
N ALA A 53 2.05 -34.50 38.10
CA ALA A 53 0.59 -34.60 38.01
C ALA A 53 -0.11 -33.25 38.28
N LEU A 54 0.32 -32.51 39.31
CA LEU A 54 -0.19 -31.16 39.60
C LEU A 54 0.10 -30.19 38.44
N ALA A 55 1.30 -30.21 37.87
CA ALA A 55 1.66 -29.37 36.73
C ALA A 55 0.85 -29.70 35.46
N ALA A 56 0.63 -30.99 35.19
CA ALA A 56 -0.23 -31.44 34.09
C ALA A 56 -1.69 -31.01 34.30
N SER A 57 -2.24 -31.18 35.50
CA SER A 57 -3.59 -30.76 35.85
C SER A 57 -3.77 -29.24 35.74
N LEU A 58 -2.83 -28.44 36.24
CA LEU A 58 -2.85 -26.99 36.06
C LEU A 58 -2.74 -26.57 34.59
N CYS A 59 -1.98 -27.30 33.78
CA CYS A 59 -1.91 -27.09 32.33
C CYS A 59 -3.25 -27.41 31.65
N CYS A 60 -3.89 -28.53 32.00
CA CYS A 60 -5.21 -28.90 31.50
C CYS A 60 -6.29 -27.89 31.93
N VAL A 61 -6.30 -27.44 33.19
CA VAL A 61 -7.20 -26.37 33.68
C VAL A 61 -6.95 -25.06 32.94
N TYR A 62 -5.69 -24.70 32.68
CA TYR A 62 -5.33 -23.50 31.91
C TYR A 62 -5.76 -23.62 30.44
N LEU A 63 -5.55 -24.76 29.79
CA LEU A 63 -5.93 -25.00 28.40
C LEU A 63 -7.46 -25.05 28.24
N LEU A 64 -8.15 -25.79 29.12
CA LEU A 64 -9.61 -25.85 29.13
C LEU A 64 -10.20 -24.47 29.46
N GLY A 65 -9.65 -23.76 30.44
CA GLY A 65 -10.01 -22.38 30.74
C GLY A 65 -9.77 -21.45 29.54
N ALA A 66 -8.66 -21.59 28.82
CA ALA A 66 -8.38 -20.81 27.62
C ALA A 66 -9.32 -21.13 26.45
N VAL A 67 -9.82 -22.37 26.35
CA VAL A 67 -10.85 -22.79 25.37
C VAL A 67 -12.23 -22.28 25.78
N LEU A 68 -12.67 -22.52 27.03
CA LEU A 68 -13.99 -22.11 27.55
C LEU A 68 -14.14 -20.58 27.66
N LEU A 69 -13.05 -19.85 27.95
CA LEU A 69 -13.01 -18.39 27.95
C LEU A 69 -12.68 -17.80 26.56
N SER A 70 -12.42 -18.64 25.54
CA SER A 70 -12.34 -18.14 24.17
C SER A 70 -13.74 -17.92 23.63
N GLU A 71 -14.16 -16.65 23.54
CA GLU A 71 -15.42 -16.31 22.89
C GLU A 71 -15.43 -16.89 21.46
N PRO A 72 -16.48 -17.63 21.06
CA PRO A 72 -16.55 -18.21 19.73
C PRO A 72 -16.48 -17.09 18.68
N THR A 73 -15.58 -17.25 17.71
CA THR A 73 -15.46 -16.29 16.61
C THR A 73 -16.71 -16.45 15.73
N PRO A 74 -17.61 -15.45 15.69
CA PRO A 74 -18.90 -15.60 15.07
C PRO A 74 -18.75 -15.90 13.58
N ARG A 75 -19.68 -16.70 13.03
CA ARG A 75 -19.79 -16.86 11.59
C ARG A 75 -20.48 -15.63 11.03
N VAL A 76 -20.01 -15.18 9.88
CA VAL A 76 -20.64 -14.09 9.14
C VAL A 76 -20.95 -14.63 7.77
N ASP A 77 -22.23 -14.75 7.47
CA ASP A 77 -22.72 -15.05 6.14
C ASP A 77 -23.17 -13.72 5.51
N VAL A 78 -22.67 -13.44 4.32
CA VAL A 78 -23.07 -12.28 3.51
C VAL A 78 -23.35 -12.83 2.14
N PRO A 79 -24.64 -12.94 1.75
CA PRO A 79 -25.01 -13.37 0.42
C PRO A 79 -24.20 -12.60 -0.62
N VAL A 80 -23.62 -13.37 -1.52
CA VAL A 80 -23.17 -12.87 -2.80
C VAL A 80 -24.46 -12.74 -3.62
N ASP A 81 -25.18 -11.64 -3.42
CA ASP A 81 -26.46 -11.39 -4.08
C ASP A 81 -26.31 -11.42 -5.61
N GLU A 82 -27.45 -11.36 -6.31
CA GLU A 82 -27.58 -11.07 -7.76
C GLU A 82 -26.95 -9.71 -8.20
N ASP A 83 -26.06 -9.14 -7.39
CA ASP A 83 -25.24 -7.96 -7.66
C ASP A 83 -23.89 -8.32 -8.32
N VAL A 84 -23.40 -9.56 -8.18
CA VAL A 84 -22.08 -9.99 -8.71
C VAL A 84 -22.16 -10.52 -10.14
N GLU A 85 -23.34 -10.98 -10.56
CA GLU A 85 -23.72 -11.14 -11.96
C GLU A 85 -24.73 -10.04 -12.25
N PRO A 86 -24.47 -9.09 -13.17
CA PRO A 86 -25.40 -7.99 -13.39
C PRO A 86 -26.75 -8.56 -13.87
N LYS A 87 -27.85 -7.98 -13.37
CA LYS A 87 -29.15 -8.16 -14.03
C LYS A 87 -29.04 -7.61 -15.45
N ILE A 88 -28.96 -8.51 -16.41
CA ILE A 88 -29.10 -8.23 -17.84
C ILE A 88 -30.57 -7.86 -18.04
N ASP A 89 -30.93 -6.62 -17.74
CA ASP A 89 -32.27 -6.05 -17.92
C ASP A 89 -32.62 -5.74 -19.39
N GLY A 90 -32.00 -6.48 -20.32
CA GLY A 90 -32.05 -6.25 -21.76
C GLY A 90 -31.32 -4.98 -22.22
N SER A 91 -30.91 -4.07 -21.31
CA SER A 91 -30.23 -2.82 -21.64
C SER A 91 -28.71 -2.92 -21.43
N THR A 92 -28.06 -3.82 -22.17
CA THR A 92 -26.59 -3.91 -22.22
C THR A 92 -25.98 -2.70 -22.96
N ALA A 93 -26.00 -1.56 -22.28
CA ALA A 93 -25.22 -0.39 -22.65
C ALA A 93 -23.74 -0.79 -22.67
N LYS A 94 -23.21 -1.01 -23.88
CA LYS A 94 -21.78 -1.23 -24.08
C LYS A 94 -21.01 0.04 -23.72
N PHE A 95 -19.77 -0.14 -23.25
CA PHE A 95 -18.87 0.96 -22.92
C PHE A 95 -18.84 2.05 -24.01
N ASP A 96 -19.31 3.24 -23.65
CA ASP A 96 -19.16 4.45 -24.45
C ASP A 96 -18.01 5.29 -23.86
N ALA A 97 -16.95 5.47 -24.65
CA ALA A 97 -15.82 6.31 -24.28
C ALA A 97 -16.24 7.76 -24.01
N ALA A 98 -17.37 8.25 -24.55
CA ALA A 98 -17.93 9.56 -24.24
C ALA A 98 -18.28 9.71 -22.74
N LEU A 99 -18.71 8.62 -22.08
CA LEU A 99 -19.07 8.62 -20.66
C LEU A 99 -17.84 8.71 -19.74
N LEU A 100 -16.66 8.24 -20.16
CA LEU A 100 -15.40 8.49 -19.45
C LEU A 100 -14.67 9.76 -19.90
N THR A 101 -14.87 10.24 -21.13
CA THR A 101 -14.20 11.45 -21.67
C THR A 101 -14.90 12.76 -21.31
N ALA A 102 -15.72 12.73 -20.25
CA ALA A 102 -16.23 13.92 -19.57
C ALA A 102 -15.12 14.81 -18.93
N GLU A 103 -13.83 14.55 -19.15
CA GLU A 103 -12.74 15.51 -18.92
C GLU A 103 -12.84 16.78 -19.79
N GLY A 104 -13.76 16.84 -20.76
CA GLY A 104 -14.20 18.08 -21.41
C GLY A 104 -15.49 18.70 -20.84
N ALA A 105 -16.23 17.98 -19.99
CA ALA A 105 -17.46 18.48 -19.39
C ALA A 105 -17.14 19.47 -18.26
N ARG A 106 -17.82 20.62 -18.22
CA ARG A 106 -17.61 21.66 -17.20
C ARG A 106 -18.07 21.27 -15.78
N ARG A 107 -18.46 20.00 -15.58
CA ARG A 107 -19.04 19.47 -14.34
C ARG A 107 -18.80 17.95 -14.31
N GLU A 108 -18.31 17.43 -13.18
CA GLU A 108 -18.26 15.98 -12.95
C GLU A 108 -19.68 15.38 -13.02
N PRO A 109 -19.85 14.14 -13.52
CA PRO A 109 -21.15 13.45 -13.48
C PRO A 109 -21.71 13.32 -12.05
N SER A 110 -23.03 13.21 -11.91
CA SER A 110 -23.68 12.94 -10.61
C SER A 110 -23.59 11.48 -10.15
N VAL A 111 -23.11 10.59 -11.03
CA VAL A 111 -22.91 9.16 -10.77
C VAL A 111 -21.56 8.69 -11.26
N VAL A 112 -20.97 7.72 -10.58
CA VAL A 112 -19.84 6.92 -11.04
C VAL A 112 -20.39 5.77 -11.88
N TYR A 113 -19.89 5.62 -13.11
CA TYR A 113 -20.17 4.45 -13.96
C TYR A 113 -19.10 3.38 -13.72
N CYS A 114 -19.53 2.16 -13.40
CA CYS A 114 -18.67 1.02 -13.16
C CYS A 114 -18.77 0.01 -14.30
N TRP A 115 -17.63 -0.53 -14.73
CA TRP A 115 -17.49 -1.35 -15.93
C TRP A 115 -16.58 -2.55 -15.66
N ASP A 116 -16.80 -3.68 -16.34
CA ASP A 116 -15.77 -4.73 -16.41
C ASP A 116 -14.74 -4.36 -17.48
N PRO A 117 -13.45 -4.16 -17.14
CA PRO A 117 -12.41 -3.83 -18.11
C PRO A 117 -12.10 -4.96 -19.11
N SER A 118 -12.56 -6.18 -18.86
CA SER A 118 -12.36 -7.37 -19.70
C SER A 118 -13.41 -7.44 -20.82
N SER A 119 -14.69 -7.29 -20.48
CA SER A 119 -15.81 -7.42 -21.44
C SER A 119 -16.39 -6.08 -21.91
N MET A 120 -16.04 -4.96 -21.28
CA MET A 120 -16.64 -3.63 -21.50
C MET A 120 -18.14 -3.54 -21.15
N ASP A 121 -18.66 -4.48 -20.36
CA ASP A 121 -20.04 -4.43 -19.84
C ASP A 121 -20.19 -3.44 -18.68
N MET A 122 -21.34 -2.79 -18.59
CA MET A 122 -21.70 -1.98 -17.42
C MET A 122 -22.03 -2.87 -16.22
N LEU A 123 -21.36 -2.65 -15.09
CA LEU A 123 -21.63 -3.33 -13.81
C LEU A 123 -22.69 -2.62 -12.97
N GLY A 124 -22.87 -1.31 -13.21
CA GLY A 124 -23.87 -0.48 -12.56
C GLY A 124 -23.42 0.97 -12.37
N THR A 125 -24.17 1.73 -11.60
CA THR A 125 -23.84 3.11 -11.25
C THR A 125 -23.96 3.36 -9.75
N LEU A 126 -23.09 4.21 -9.20
CA LEU A 126 -23.12 4.64 -7.80
C LEU A 126 -23.20 6.16 -7.71
N PRO A 127 -23.95 6.75 -6.76
CA PRO A 127 -24.03 8.20 -6.62
C PRO A 127 -22.67 8.81 -6.26
N VAL A 128 -22.39 10.01 -6.79
CA VAL A 128 -21.24 10.83 -6.36
C VAL A 128 -21.62 11.55 -5.06
N ALA A 129 -20.96 11.19 -3.97
CA ALA A 129 -21.15 11.79 -2.66
C ALA A 129 -20.68 13.25 -2.66
N SER A 130 -21.58 14.14 -2.26
CA SER A 130 -21.32 15.57 -2.08
C SER A 130 -20.44 15.84 -0.85
N ALA A 131 -20.00 17.10 -0.69
CA ALA A 131 -19.30 17.51 0.52
C ALA A 131 -20.16 17.35 1.80
N GLU A 132 -21.49 17.47 1.67
CA GLU A 132 -22.43 17.29 2.77
C GLU A 132 -22.56 15.81 3.15
N ASP A 133 -22.64 14.91 2.16
CA ASP A 133 -22.64 13.45 2.37
C ASP A 133 -21.36 12.97 3.06
N VAL A 134 -20.21 13.50 2.63
CA VAL A 134 -18.90 13.21 3.22
C VAL A 134 -18.84 13.72 4.66
N ALA A 135 -19.32 14.94 4.94
CA ALA A 135 -19.38 15.47 6.30
C ALA A 135 -20.31 14.64 7.21
N ALA A 136 -21.46 14.20 6.69
CA ALA A 136 -22.40 13.32 7.41
C ALA A 136 -21.78 11.95 7.71
N ALA A 137 -21.05 11.35 6.76
CA ALA A 137 -20.30 10.12 6.96
C ALA A 137 -19.23 10.26 8.05
N VAL A 138 -18.44 11.34 8.02
CA VAL A 138 -17.46 11.65 9.07
C VAL A 138 -18.12 11.86 10.43
N GLY A 139 -19.30 12.50 10.46
CA GLY A 139 -20.13 12.64 11.67
C GLY A 139 -20.51 11.29 12.30
N ARG A 140 -21.10 10.38 11.51
CA ARG A 140 -21.46 9.01 11.98
C ARG A 140 -20.24 8.24 12.46
N ALA A 141 -19.16 8.25 11.68
CA ALA A 141 -17.91 7.59 12.06
C ALA A 141 -17.32 8.15 13.37
N ARG A 142 -17.46 9.45 13.65
CA ARG A 142 -16.97 10.08 14.89
C ARG A 142 -17.78 9.67 16.12
N VAL A 143 -19.11 9.54 16.00
CA VAL A 143 -19.98 9.03 17.07
C VAL A 143 -19.64 7.56 17.37
N ALA A 144 -19.53 6.72 16.33
CA ALA A 144 -19.14 5.32 16.47
C ALA A 144 -17.74 5.15 17.08
N GLN A 145 -16.78 5.99 16.66
CA GLN A 145 -15.41 5.97 17.17
C GLN A 145 -15.32 6.33 18.65
N ALA A 146 -16.12 7.28 19.14
CA ALA A 146 -16.10 7.67 20.55
C ALA A 146 -16.44 6.48 21.47
N ALA A 147 -17.43 5.66 21.10
CA ALA A 147 -17.75 4.42 21.81
C ALA A 147 -16.63 3.38 21.66
N TRP A 148 -16.10 3.19 20.45
CA TRP A 148 -15.07 2.18 20.17
C TRP A 148 -13.69 2.51 20.77
N ALA A 149 -13.37 3.77 21.03
CA ALA A 149 -12.12 4.19 21.66
C ALA A 149 -11.89 3.51 23.02
N GLY A 150 -12.98 3.28 23.78
CA GLY A 150 -12.98 2.58 25.07
C GLY A 150 -12.99 1.06 24.99
N SER A 151 -13.08 0.46 23.79
CA SER A 151 -13.13 -1.00 23.61
C SER A 151 -11.88 -1.70 24.15
N THR A 152 -12.07 -2.90 24.73
CA THR A 152 -11.00 -3.75 25.25
C THR A 152 -10.19 -4.39 24.11
N TRP A 153 -8.95 -4.77 24.39
CA TRP A 153 -8.15 -5.55 23.43
C TRP A 153 -8.82 -6.88 23.04
N GLY A 154 -9.57 -7.50 23.95
CA GLY A 154 -10.41 -8.67 23.66
C GLY A 154 -11.39 -8.43 22.53
N ALA A 155 -12.21 -7.37 22.63
CA ALA A 155 -13.17 -6.98 21.60
C ALA A 155 -12.49 -6.67 20.25
N ARG A 156 -11.35 -5.97 20.27
CA ARG A 156 -10.59 -5.64 19.04
C ARG A 156 -9.98 -6.88 18.38
N ARG A 157 -9.48 -7.84 19.16
CA ARG A 157 -9.03 -9.15 18.65
C ARG A 157 -10.19 -9.97 18.11
N ARG A 158 -11.35 -9.98 18.77
CA ARG A 158 -12.58 -10.67 18.31
C ARG A 158 -13.03 -10.14 16.95
N LEU A 159 -13.04 -8.81 16.77
CA LEU A 159 -13.34 -8.18 15.49
C LEU A 159 -12.37 -8.65 14.38
N LEU A 160 -11.06 -8.57 14.60
CA LEU A 160 -10.09 -9.02 13.59
C LEU A 160 -10.14 -10.54 13.32
N ARG A 161 -10.42 -11.37 14.32
CA ARG A 161 -10.65 -12.81 14.13
C ARG A 161 -11.90 -13.07 13.28
N THR A 162 -12.96 -12.28 13.49
CA THR A 162 -14.20 -12.34 12.69
C THR A 162 -13.92 -11.95 11.24
N MET A 163 -13.15 -10.88 11.01
CA MET A 163 -12.67 -10.51 9.67
C MET A 163 -11.87 -11.63 9.02
N LEU A 164 -10.87 -12.19 9.73
CA LEU A 164 -10.02 -13.26 9.19
C LEU A 164 -10.85 -14.48 8.80
N ARG A 165 -11.77 -14.90 9.68
CA ARG A 165 -12.70 -16.01 9.41
C ARG A 165 -13.53 -15.74 8.15
N PHE A 166 -14.18 -14.57 8.07
CA PHE A 166 -14.97 -14.18 6.90
C PHE A 166 -14.15 -14.25 5.60
N VAL A 167 -12.94 -13.69 5.60
CA VAL A 167 -12.07 -13.68 4.41
C VAL A 167 -11.65 -15.09 4.00
N THR A 168 -11.34 -15.97 4.95
CA THR A 168 -10.99 -17.37 4.64
C THR A 168 -12.16 -18.20 4.14
N GLU A 169 -13.37 -18.00 4.70
CA GLU A 169 -14.59 -18.71 4.26
C GLU A 169 -15.10 -18.20 2.90
N ASN A 170 -14.95 -16.91 2.61
CA ASN A 170 -15.52 -16.25 1.40
C ASN A 170 -14.49 -15.88 0.32
N GLN A 171 -13.26 -16.40 0.40
CA GLN A 171 -12.14 -16.03 -0.48
C GLN A 171 -12.47 -16.04 -1.99
N ARG A 172 -13.25 -17.02 -2.46
CA ARG A 172 -13.62 -17.15 -3.88
C ARG A 172 -14.59 -16.05 -4.33
N ALA A 173 -15.55 -15.68 -3.47
CA ALA A 173 -16.49 -14.60 -3.75
C ALA A 173 -15.79 -13.24 -3.77
N ILE A 174 -15.00 -12.96 -2.73
CA ILE A 174 -14.20 -11.73 -2.62
C ILE A 174 -13.28 -11.57 -3.84
N ALA A 175 -12.62 -12.65 -4.26
CA ALA A 175 -11.75 -12.66 -5.43
C ALA A 175 -12.53 -12.45 -6.73
N ARG A 176 -13.67 -13.12 -6.97
CA ARG A 176 -14.50 -12.90 -8.17
C ARG A 176 -14.97 -11.45 -8.30
N VAL A 177 -15.39 -10.82 -7.20
CA VAL A 177 -15.75 -9.39 -7.16
C VAL A 177 -14.55 -8.51 -7.54
N ALA A 178 -13.37 -8.77 -6.98
CA ALA A 178 -12.17 -8.01 -7.33
C ALA A 178 -11.78 -8.20 -8.80
N VAL A 179 -11.87 -9.41 -9.33
CA VAL A 179 -11.59 -9.75 -10.73
C VAL A 179 -12.53 -8.99 -11.68
N ARG A 180 -13.85 -9.08 -11.49
CA ARG A 180 -14.87 -8.48 -12.39
C ARG A 180 -14.68 -6.97 -12.58
N GLU A 181 -14.29 -6.24 -11.52
CA GLU A 181 -14.12 -4.78 -11.62
C GLU A 181 -12.72 -4.33 -12.03
N SER A 182 -11.66 -5.09 -11.70
CA SER A 182 -10.27 -4.68 -12.00
C SER A 182 -9.67 -5.34 -13.24
N GLY A 183 -10.27 -6.42 -13.75
CA GLY A 183 -9.76 -7.19 -14.89
C GLY A 183 -8.64 -8.18 -14.56
N LYS A 184 -8.21 -8.26 -13.30
CA LYS A 184 -7.11 -9.13 -12.87
C LYS A 184 -7.45 -10.61 -12.97
N THR A 185 -6.45 -11.50 -13.03
CA THR A 185 -6.73 -12.94 -12.99
C THR A 185 -7.22 -13.39 -11.61
N MET A 186 -7.98 -14.49 -11.53
CA MET A 186 -8.36 -15.10 -10.23
C MET A 186 -7.12 -15.45 -9.38
N VAL A 187 -6.02 -15.86 -10.02
CA VAL A 187 -4.73 -16.12 -9.35
C VAL A 187 -4.18 -14.83 -8.73
N ASP A 188 -4.16 -13.73 -9.47
CA ASP A 188 -3.72 -12.42 -8.96
C ASP A 188 -4.63 -11.90 -7.84
N ALA A 189 -5.93 -12.18 -7.89
CA ALA A 189 -6.84 -11.83 -6.81
C ALA A 189 -6.54 -12.64 -5.53
N ILE A 190 -6.28 -13.94 -5.62
CA ILE A 190 -5.91 -14.75 -4.44
C ILE A 190 -4.60 -14.24 -3.81
N PHE A 191 -3.55 -14.00 -4.60
CA PHE A 191 -2.28 -13.50 -4.08
C PHE A 191 -2.37 -12.04 -3.58
N GLY A 192 -2.94 -11.15 -4.39
CA GLY A 192 -2.94 -9.70 -4.16
C GLY A 192 -4.09 -9.13 -3.34
N GLU A 193 -5.20 -9.84 -3.18
CA GLU A 193 -6.32 -9.41 -2.32
C GLU A 193 -6.37 -10.22 -1.02
N ILE A 194 -6.43 -11.55 -1.15
CA ILE A 194 -6.78 -12.45 -0.05
C ILE A 194 -5.58 -12.69 0.86
N LEU A 195 -4.48 -13.20 0.31
CA LEU A 195 -3.33 -13.63 1.11
C LEU A 195 -2.68 -12.46 1.87
N VAL A 196 -2.45 -11.32 1.22
CA VAL A 196 -1.91 -10.11 1.88
C VAL A 196 -2.82 -9.58 2.99
N THR A 197 -4.13 -9.67 2.84
CA THR A 197 -5.10 -9.22 3.85
C THR A 197 -5.15 -10.19 5.02
N CYS A 198 -5.12 -11.50 4.75
CA CYS A 198 -4.99 -12.54 5.77
C CYS A 198 -3.69 -12.40 6.57
N GLU A 199 -2.54 -12.15 5.93
CA GLU A 199 -1.27 -11.93 6.65
C GLU A 199 -1.29 -10.64 7.47
N LYS A 200 -1.89 -9.55 6.96
CA LYS A 200 -2.09 -8.32 7.73
C LYS A 200 -2.97 -8.57 8.97
N LEU A 201 -4.05 -9.35 8.83
CA LEU A 201 -4.94 -9.75 9.93
C LEU A 201 -4.19 -10.59 10.97
N LYS A 202 -3.59 -11.72 10.57
CA LYS A 202 -2.79 -12.59 11.46
C LYS A 202 -1.73 -11.81 12.22
N TRP A 203 -0.93 -10.99 11.51
CA TRP A 203 0.13 -10.20 12.14
C TRP A 203 -0.43 -9.22 13.18
N THR A 204 -1.53 -8.54 12.87
CA THR A 204 -2.14 -7.54 13.77
C THR A 204 -2.79 -8.21 15.00
N ILE A 205 -3.43 -9.38 14.82
CA ILE A 205 -3.98 -10.19 15.92
C ILE A 205 -2.87 -10.66 16.87
N ALA A 206 -1.73 -11.11 16.33
CA ALA A 206 -0.63 -11.65 17.13
C ALA A 206 0.26 -10.59 17.79
N HIS A 207 0.51 -9.45 17.13
CA HIS A 207 1.52 -8.46 17.56
C HIS A 207 0.96 -7.08 17.91
N GLY A 208 -0.30 -6.78 17.59
CA GLY A 208 -0.86 -5.44 17.68
C GLY A 208 -0.86 -4.85 19.09
N GLU A 209 -1.19 -5.63 20.12
CA GLU A 209 -1.16 -5.18 21.52
C GLU A 209 0.25 -4.83 21.98
N ALA A 210 1.23 -5.66 21.60
CA ALA A 210 2.64 -5.40 21.90
C ALA A 210 3.14 -4.14 21.18
N ALA A 211 2.72 -3.91 19.94
CA ALA A 211 3.04 -2.72 19.15
C ALA A 211 2.42 -1.42 19.70
N LEU A 212 1.30 -1.50 20.41
CA LEU A 212 0.61 -0.35 21.03
C LEU A 212 0.84 -0.25 22.55
N ARG A 213 1.71 -1.10 23.13
CA ARG A 213 2.01 -1.08 24.57
C ARG A 213 2.71 0.23 24.97
N PRO A 214 2.37 0.83 26.13
CA PRO A 214 3.11 1.98 26.65
C PRO A 214 4.61 1.70 26.84
N GLU A 215 5.44 2.63 26.37
CA GLU A 215 6.90 2.56 26.48
C GLU A 215 7.41 3.48 27.58
N ARG A 216 8.12 2.94 28.58
CA ARG A 216 8.82 3.79 29.57
C ARG A 216 10.05 4.45 28.94
N ARG A 217 10.36 5.67 29.40
CA ARG A 217 11.61 6.37 29.05
C ARG A 217 12.44 6.61 30.31
N PRO A 218 13.78 6.48 30.25
CA PRO A 218 14.64 6.80 31.39
C PRO A 218 14.54 8.30 31.71
N THR A 219 14.66 8.63 32.98
CA THR A 219 14.71 10.00 33.51
C THR A 219 16.12 10.26 34.05
N GLY A 220 16.75 11.37 33.64
CA GLY A 220 18.02 11.80 34.21
C GLY A 220 17.85 12.26 35.67
N THR A 221 18.96 12.40 36.40
CA THR A 221 18.99 12.69 37.85
C THR A 221 18.13 13.90 38.25
N LEU A 222 18.16 14.98 37.45
CA LEU A 222 17.35 16.20 37.67
C LEU A 222 15.82 15.97 37.56
N ALA A 223 15.39 14.80 37.09
CA ALA A 223 14.00 14.39 36.94
C ALA A 223 13.66 13.08 37.67
N MET A 224 14.48 12.66 38.66
CA MET A 224 14.31 11.38 39.39
C MET A 224 12.95 11.21 40.09
N THR A 225 12.26 12.31 40.40
CA THR A 225 10.91 12.31 41.00
C THR A 225 9.78 12.15 39.97
N LYS A 226 10.09 12.10 38.67
CA LYS A 226 9.13 12.02 37.56
C LYS A 226 9.15 10.64 36.92
N ARG A 227 8.00 10.18 36.45
CA ARG A 227 7.85 8.99 35.60
C ARG A 227 7.49 9.44 34.18
N VAL A 228 8.22 8.96 33.18
CA VAL A 228 7.96 9.27 31.77
C VAL A 228 7.56 8.00 31.03
N LYS A 229 6.40 8.05 30.38
CA LYS A 229 5.87 7.01 29.49
C LYS A 229 5.43 7.65 28.18
N VAL A 230 5.59 6.92 27.08
CA VAL A 230 4.94 7.21 25.79
C VAL A 230 3.74 6.28 25.71
N GLU A 231 2.57 6.86 25.42
CA GLU A 231 1.33 6.11 25.19
C GLU A 231 0.83 6.32 23.76
N TRP A 232 -0.01 5.39 23.35
CA TRP A 232 -0.54 5.26 22.01
C TRP A 232 -2.08 5.35 22.11
N ARG A 233 -2.65 6.54 21.84
CA ARG A 233 -4.08 6.89 21.98
C ARG A 233 -4.74 7.22 20.62
N PRO A 234 -5.85 6.56 20.21
CA PRO A 234 -6.43 6.70 18.87
C PRO A 234 -6.57 8.16 18.41
N VAL A 235 -6.33 8.40 17.12
CA VAL A 235 -6.36 9.75 16.55
C VAL A 235 -7.77 10.33 16.49
N GLY A 236 -8.79 9.48 16.30
CA GLY A 236 -10.16 9.89 16.02
C GLY A 236 -10.67 9.21 14.76
N VAL A 237 -11.20 9.98 13.82
CA VAL A 237 -11.64 9.49 12.50
C VAL A 237 -10.51 9.59 11.49
N VAL A 238 -10.27 8.52 10.75
CA VAL A 238 -9.29 8.46 9.65
C VAL A 238 -10.02 8.63 8.32
N GLY A 239 -9.58 9.56 7.48
CA GLY A 239 -9.97 9.58 6.07
C GLY A 239 -9.00 8.72 5.26
N ALA A 240 -9.52 7.80 4.45
CA ALA A 240 -8.72 6.98 3.54
C ALA A 240 -9.17 7.21 2.09
N ILE A 241 -8.24 7.47 1.19
CA ILE A 241 -8.47 7.54 -0.26
C ILE A 241 -7.61 6.45 -0.89
N VAL A 242 -8.24 5.49 -1.57
CA VAL A 242 -7.61 4.21 -1.92
C VAL A 242 -7.84 3.82 -3.40
N PRO A 243 -6.85 3.20 -4.08
CA PRO A 243 -6.87 3.02 -5.53
C PRO A 243 -7.49 1.69 -5.95
N TRP A 244 -7.68 1.57 -7.25
CA TRP A 244 -8.45 0.52 -7.93
C TRP A 244 -7.69 -0.79 -8.18
N ASN A 245 -6.37 -0.83 -8.00
CA ASN A 245 -5.57 -1.97 -8.45
C ASN A 245 -5.75 -3.24 -7.61
N TYR A 246 -5.96 -3.10 -6.30
CA TYR A 246 -6.30 -4.20 -5.38
C TYR A 246 -7.46 -3.78 -4.46
N PRO A 247 -8.70 -3.64 -4.97
CA PRO A 247 -9.79 -2.94 -4.28
C PRO A 247 -10.11 -3.53 -2.90
N PHE A 248 -10.06 -4.85 -2.75
CA PHE A 248 -10.34 -5.48 -1.46
C PHE A 248 -9.23 -5.21 -0.45
N HIS A 249 -7.96 -5.46 -0.83
CA HIS A 249 -6.83 -5.22 0.06
C HIS A 249 -6.71 -3.73 0.44
N ASN A 250 -6.87 -2.84 -0.54
CA ASN A 250 -6.76 -1.40 -0.38
C ASN A 250 -7.83 -0.84 0.57
N VAL A 251 -9.03 -1.44 0.59
CA VAL A 251 -10.08 -1.14 1.58
C VAL A 251 -9.75 -1.76 2.95
N PHE A 252 -9.44 -3.06 3.02
CA PHE A 252 -9.31 -3.75 4.30
C PHE A 252 -8.04 -3.40 5.08
N ASN A 253 -6.91 -3.17 4.42
CA ASN A 253 -5.63 -2.87 5.07
C ASN A 253 -5.66 -1.63 6.01
N PRO A 254 -6.23 -0.46 5.61
CA PRO A 254 -6.44 0.66 6.52
C PRO A 254 -7.58 0.42 7.52
N VAL A 255 -8.61 -0.37 7.20
CA VAL A 255 -9.68 -0.73 8.16
C VAL A 255 -9.14 -1.55 9.34
N ILE A 256 -8.48 -2.68 9.07
CA ILE A 256 -7.85 -3.56 10.08
C ILE A 256 -7.02 -2.74 11.08
N SER A 257 -6.29 -1.80 10.51
CA SER A 257 -5.38 -0.89 11.18
C SER A 257 -6.08 0.16 12.05
N ALA A 258 -7.05 0.87 11.48
CA ALA A 258 -7.81 1.92 12.15
C ALA A 258 -8.58 1.35 13.34
N LEU A 259 -9.35 0.28 13.10
CA LEU A 259 -10.25 -0.30 14.10
C LEU A 259 -9.45 -0.95 15.25
N PHE A 260 -8.35 -1.63 14.97
CA PHE A 260 -7.50 -2.22 16.03
C PHE A 260 -6.86 -1.15 16.93
N ALA A 261 -6.45 -0.01 16.36
CA ALA A 261 -5.94 1.12 17.14
C ALA A 261 -7.05 1.89 17.90
N GLY A 262 -8.33 1.63 17.62
CA GLY A 262 -9.49 2.25 18.29
C GLY A 262 -10.02 3.50 17.58
N ASN A 263 -9.81 3.59 16.27
CA ASN A 263 -10.27 4.68 15.41
C ASN A 263 -11.53 4.27 14.65
N GLY A 264 -12.24 5.26 14.09
CA GLY A 264 -13.21 5.08 13.01
C GLY A 264 -12.57 5.46 11.68
N ILE A 265 -13.20 5.11 10.56
CA ILE A 265 -12.63 5.35 9.23
C ILE A 265 -13.71 5.67 8.18
N VAL A 266 -13.44 6.65 7.34
CA VAL A 266 -14.24 6.99 6.15
C VAL A 266 -13.37 6.77 4.92
N ILE A 267 -13.87 6.01 3.95
CA ILE A 267 -13.09 5.52 2.80
C ILE A 267 -13.70 6.04 1.49
N LYS A 268 -12.93 6.82 0.73
CA LYS A 268 -13.18 7.01 -0.71
C LYS A 268 -12.39 5.96 -1.48
N VAL A 269 -13.10 5.07 -2.17
CA VAL A 269 -12.47 4.18 -3.15
C VAL A 269 -12.42 4.91 -4.49
N SER A 270 -11.43 4.57 -5.32
CA SER A 270 -11.37 5.00 -6.71
C SER A 270 -12.70 4.74 -7.44
N GLU A 271 -13.07 5.66 -8.33
CA GLU A 271 -14.18 5.55 -9.27
C GLU A 271 -14.12 4.25 -10.09
N TYR A 272 -12.93 3.86 -10.56
CA TYR A 272 -12.61 2.58 -11.23
C TYR A 272 -12.71 1.32 -10.33
N ALA A 273 -13.15 1.47 -9.07
CA ALA A 273 -13.24 0.39 -8.08
C ALA A 273 -14.42 0.59 -7.09
N SER A 274 -15.45 1.32 -7.52
CA SER A 274 -16.56 1.72 -6.65
C SER A 274 -17.67 0.66 -6.54
N TRP A 275 -17.89 -0.20 -7.52
CA TRP A 275 -18.93 -1.24 -7.49
C TRP A 275 -18.63 -2.34 -6.48
N SER A 276 -17.37 -2.79 -6.36
CA SER A 276 -16.98 -3.77 -5.35
C SER A 276 -17.21 -3.29 -3.90
N THR A 277 -17.30 -1.97 -3.68
CA THR A 277 -17.64 -1.41 -2.36
C THR A 277 -19.06 -1.74 -1.90
N LEU A 278 -19.98 -2.09 -2.80
CA LEU A 278 -21.33 -2.55 -2.44
C LEU A 278 -21.22 -3.85 -1.61
N TYR A 279 -20.54 -4.86 -2.16
CA TYR A 279 -20.31 -6.13 -1.47
C TYR A 279 -19.38 -5.98 -0.25
N TYR A 280 -18.25 -5.27 -0.39
CA TYR A 280 -17.30 -5.10 0.71
C TYR A 280 -17.87 -4.25 1.87
N GLY A 281 -18.75 -3.30 1.58
CA GLY A 281 -19.49 -2.50 2.55
C GLY A 281 -20.52 -3.34 3.32
N ARG A 282 -21.30 -4.19 2.64
CA ARG A 282 -22.18 -5.18 3.30
C ARG A 282 -21.39 -6.13 4.19
N ALA A 283 -20.28 -6.67 3.68
CA ALA A 283 -19.36 -7.53 4.42
C ALA A 283 -18.84 -6.88 5.71
N LEU A 284 -18.29 -5.66 5.63
CA LEU A 284 -17.77 -4.97 6.81
C LEU A 284 -18.86 -4.62 7.81
N ARG A 285 -20.07 -4.22 7.37
CA ARG A 285 -21.21 -3.97 8.26
C ARG A 285 -21.62 -5.24 9.02
N ALA A 286 -21.72 -6.38 8.33
CA ALA A 286 -22.05 -7.66 8.93
C ALA A 286 -20.96 -8.16 9.92
N ILE A 287 -19.68 -8.01 9.56
CA ILE A 287 -18.55 -8.34 10.43
C ILE A 287 -18.55 -7.47 11.70
N LEU A 288 -18.77 -6.16 11.58
CA LEU A 288 -18.86 -5.24 12.73
C LEU A 288 -20.00 -5.66 13.66
N ALA A 289 -21.20 -5.90 13.12
CA ALA A 289 -22.37 -6.33 13.88
C ALA A 289 -22.13 -7.65 14.63
N ALA A 290 -21.64 -8.68 13.95
CA ALA A 290 -21.31 -9.98 14.55
C ALA A 290 -20.23 -9.85 15.64
N ALA A 291 -19.24 -8.98 15.42
CA ALA A 291 -18.19 -8.67 16.37
C ALA A 291 -18.65 -7.81 17.57
N GLY A 292 -19.90 -7.33 17.61
CA GLY A 292 -20.41 -6.44 18.66
C GLY A 292 -19.81 -5.04 18.60
N ALA A 293 -19.25 -4.64 17.47
CA ALA A 293 -18.67 -3.32 17.23
C ALA A 293 -19.72 -2.39 16.58
N PRO A 294 -19.71 -1.08 16.87
CA PRO A 294 -20.60 -0.13 16.20
C PRO A 294 -20.46 -0.20 14.67
N THR A 295 -21.56 -0.44 13.97
CA THR A 295 -21.58 -0.68 12.52
C THR A 295 -21.17 0.53 11.69
N ASP A 296 -21.31 1.74 12.23
CA ASP A 296 -20.87 2.98 11.57
C ASP A 296 -19.37 3.31 11.77
N LEU A 297 -18.57 2.42 12.38
CA LEU A 297 -17.12 2.60 12.49
C LEU A 297 -16.39 2.68 11.15
N VAL A 298 -16.97 2.07 10.11
CA VAL A 298 -16.51 2.18 8.72
C VAL A 298 -17.61 2.84 7.92
N GLN A 299 -17.26 3.85 7.13
CA GLN A 299 -18.15 4.48 6.16
C GLN A 299 -17.48 4.48 4.79
N PHE A 300 -18.27 4.30 3.74
CA PHE A 300 -17.84 4.44 2.35
C PHE A 300 -18.43 5.71 1.76
N VAL A 301 -17.65 6.38 0.91
CA VAL A 301 -18.09 7.50 0.07
C VAL A 301 -17.59 7.25 -1.36
N THR A 302 -18.48 7.37 -2.33
CA THR A 302 -18.22 7.10 -3.75
C THR A 302 -18.18 8.41 -4.53
N GLY A 303 -17.36 8.51 -5.57
CA GLY A 303 -17.23 9.73 -6.36
C GLY A 303 -15.84 9.96 -6.91
N TYR A 304 -15.60 11.14 -7.49
CA TYR A 304 -14.39 11.48 -8.24
C TYR A 304 -13.37 12.26 -7.40
N GLY A 305 -12.68 13.24 -8.00
CA GLY A 305 -11.69 14.08 -7.33
C GLY A 305 -12.32 15.05 -6.32
N SER A 306 -13.50 15.59 -6.63
CA SER A 306 -14.23 16.50 -5.73
C SER A 306 -14.59 15.86 -4.39
N THR A 307 -15.14 14.64 -4.39
CA THR A 307 -15.44 13.85 -3.18
C THR A 307 -14.18 13.55 -2.38
N GLY A 308 -13.05 13.27 -3.05
CA GLY A 308 -11.74 13.11 -2.40
C GLY A 308 -11.26 14.40 -1.72
N ALA A 309 -11.37 15.55 -2.40
CA ALA A 309 -11.04 16.85 -1.83
C ALA A 309 -11.95 17.22 -0.64
N ALA A 310 -13.25 16.90 -0.71
CA ALA A 310 -14.17 17.05 0.40
C ALA A 310 -13.75 16.19 1.60
N LEU A 311 -13.34 14.94 1.40
CA LEU A 311 -12.85 14.07 2.48
C LEU A 311 -11.56 14.60 3.12
N VAL A 312 -10.64 15.19 2.35
CA VAL A 312 -9.46 15.88 2.88
C VAL A 312 -9.84 17.11 3.71
N GLY A 313 -10.85 17.88 3.28
CA GLY A 313 -11.35 19.07 3.97
C GLY A 313 -12.30 18.81 5.14
N SER A 314 -12.83 17.60 5.28
CA SER A 314 -13.93 17.24 6.22
C SER A 314 -13.58 17.21 7.71
N GLY A 315 -12.37 17.63 8.10
CA GLY A 315 -11.93 17.63 9.50
C GLY A 315 -11.61 16.26 10.09
N VAL A 316 -11.24 15.27 9.27
CA VAL A 316 -10.67 13.99 9.74
C VAL A 316 -9.34 14.20 10.47
N ASP A 317 -9.08 13.38 11.49
CA ASP A 317 -7.96 13.53 12.43
C ASP A 317 -6.65 12.93 11.89
N LYS A 318 -6.72 12.13 10.82
CA LYS A 318 -5.60 11.60 10.05
C LYS A 318 -6.06 11.27 8.63
N LEU A 319 -5.17 11.44 7.65
CA LEU A 319 -5.39 11.01 6.27
C LEU A 319 -4.46 9.86 5.88
N ILE A 320 -4.98 8.94 5.09
CA ILE A 320 -4.25 7.93 4.32
C ILE A 320 -4.63 8.15 2.86
N PHE A 321 -3.63 8.35 2.00
CA PHE A 321 -3.82 8.37 0.55
C PHE A 321 -2.93 7.29 -0.05
N VAL A 322 -3.46 6.53 -1.00
CA VAL A 322 -2.70 5.58 -1.79
C VAL A 322 -3.00 5.84 -3.27
N GLY A 323 -1.97 6.05 -4.10
CA GLY A 323 -2.14 6.46 -5.50
C GLY A 323 -0.96 7.23 -6.09
N SER A 324 -1.18 8.02 -7.14
CA SER A 324 -0.10 8.68 -7.88
C SER A 324 0.57 9.83 -7.09
N PRO A 325 1.88 10.10 -7.31
CA PRO A 325 2.58 11.21 -6.64
C PRO A 325 1.96 12.59 -6.85
N SER A 326 1.41 12.85 -8.04
CA SER A 326 0.77 14.13 -8.38
C SER A 326 -0.46 14.42 -7.51
N VAL A 327 -1.35 13.43 -7.36
CA VAL A 327 -2.53 13.53 -6.50
C VAL A 327 -2.13 13.51 -5.02
N GLY A 328 -1.13 12.72 -4.64
CA GLY A 328 -0.56 12.72 -3.28
C GLY A 328 -0.05 14.10 -2.85
N GLY A 329 0.61 14.83 -3.76
CA GLY A 329 1.03 16.21 -3.55
C GLY A 329 -0.15 17.18 -3.37
N HIS A 330 -1.29 16.94 -4.04
CA HIS A 330 -2.52 17.72 -3.83
C HIS A 330 -3.15 17.44 -2.47
N VAL A 331 -3.26 16.18 -2.07
CA VAL A 331 -3.76 15.78 -0.75
C VAL A 331 -2.90 16.38 0.37
N MET A 332 -1.58 16.29 0.26
CA MET A 332 -0.66 16.86 1.26
C MET A 332 -0.78 18.38 1.36
N ARG A 333 -0.93 19.08 0.24
CA ARG A 333 -1.11 20.54 0.20
C ARG A 333 -2.42 20.98 0.86
N ALA A 334 -3.51 20.27 0.60
CA ALA A 334 -4.82 20.57 1.20
C ALA A 334 -4.83 20.25 2.71
N ALA A 335 -4.28 19.09 3.12
CA ALA A 335 -4.19 18.69 4.53
C ALA A 335 -3.32 19.63 5.40
N ALA A 336 -2.41 20.40 4.79
CA ALA A 336 -1.60 21.38 5.49
C ALA A 336 -2.42 22.53 6.10
N ALA A 337 -3.59 22.87 5.54
CA ALA A 337 -4.45 23.95 6.05
C ALA A 337 -5.02 23.64 7.44
N SER A 338 -5.33 22.37 7.72
CA SER A 338 -5.82 21.88 9.01
C SER A 338 -4.71 21.24 9.88
N LEU A 339 -3.48 21.19 9.38
CA LEU A 339 -2.37 20.41 9.94
C LEU A 339 -2.71 18.91 10.13
N THR A 340 -3.63 18.37 9.32
CA THR A 340 -4.04 16.96 9.39
C THR A 340 -2.88 16.05 8.99
N PRO A 341 -2.42 15.10 9.84
CA PRO A 341 -1.31 14.22 9.49
C PRO A 341 -1.66 13.27 8.35
N VAL A 342 -0.91 13.35 7.24
CA VAL A 342 -1.04 12.44 6.09
C VAL A 342 -0.14 11.20 6.21
N VAL A 343 -0.51 10.14 5.51
CA VAL A 343 0.35 9.01 5.08
C VAL A 343 0.06 8.81 3.60
N LEU A 344 1.10 8.79 2.76
CA LEU A 344 0.99 8.70 1.31
C LEU A 344 1.72 7.44 0.81
N GLU A 345 1.04 6.36 0.51
CA GLU A 345 1.71 5.24 -0.20
C GLU A 345 1.60 5.54 -1.69
N LEU A 346 2.73 5.94 -2.29
CA LEU A 346 2.77 6.43 -3.66
C LEU A 346 3.29 5.37 -4.62
N GLY A 347 3.11 5.64 -5.91
CA GLY A 347 3.64 4.84 -7.01
C GLY A 347 5.15 4.59 -6.95
N GLY A 348 5.61 3.67 -7.81
CA GLY A 348 6.98 3.15 -7.83
C GLY A 348 7.58 3.11 -9.23
N LYS A 349 8.88 2.79 -9.28
CA LYS A 349 9.62 2.51 -10.53
C LYS A 349 10.75 1.55 -10.21
N ASP A 350 10.38 0.42 -9.64
CA ASP A 350 11.29 -0.33 -8.78
C ASP A 350 12.38 -1.05 -9.59
N PRO A 351 13.66 -0.96 -9.18
CA PRO A 351 14.78 -1.61 -9.85
C PRO A 351 14.90 -3.09 -9.49
N PHE A 352 15.18 -3.89 -10.50
CA PHE A 352 15.47 -5.32 -10.43
C PHE A 352 16.88 -5.54 -10.99
N VAL A 353 17.86 -5.79 -10.12
CA VAL A 353 19.28 -5.92 -10.50
C VAL A 353 19.68 -7.39 -10.62
N VAL A 354 20.35 -7.76 -11.72
CA VAL A 354 20.94 -9.10 -11.94
C VAL A 354 22.45 -8.93 -12.15
N CYS A 355 23.25 -9.49 -11.26
CA CYS A 355 24.72 -9.37 -11.26
C CYS A 355 25.38 -10.33 -12.27
N ASP A 356 26.66 -10.10 -12.53
CA ASP A 356 27.49 -10.87 -13.49
C ASP A 356 27.81 -12.31 -13.07
N ASP A 357 27.75 -12.63 -11.77
CA ASP A 357 28.08 -13.97 -11.23
C ASP A 357 26.95 -15.00 -11.30
N VAL A 358 25.76 -14.59 -11.76
CA VAL A 358 24.55 -15.41 -11.80
C VAL A 358 24.68 -16.52 -12.84
N SER A 359 24.56 -17.78 -12.41
CA SER A 359 24.69 -18.94 -13.31
C SER A 359 23.44 -19.19 -14.17
N GLU A 360 23.57 -19.92 -15.28
CA GLU A 360 22.48 -20.22 -16.23
C GLU A 360 21.23 -20.83 -15.55
N ALA A 361 21.42 -21.78 -14.64
CA ALA A 361 20.33 -22.41 -13.87
C ALA A 361 19.67 -21.46 -12.85
N GLU A 362 20.31 -20.34 -12.55
CA GLU A 362 19.74 -19.26 -11.75
C GLU A 362 19.01 -18.25 -12.62
N LEU A 363 19.51 -17.95 -13.84
CA LEU A 363 18.80 -17.14 -14.83
C LEU A 363 17.44 -17.73 -15.18
N ASP A 364 17.28 -19.05 -15.27
CA ASP A 364 15.96 -19.70 -15.43
C ASP A 364 14.98 -19.28 -14.34
N ARG A 365 15.41 -19.33 -13.07
CA ARG A 365 14.57 -18.97 -11.91
C ARG A 365 14.34 -17.45 -11.83
N ILE A 366 15.34 -16.66 -12.18
CA ILE A 366 15.29 -15.19 -12.12
C ILE A 366 14.37 -14.65 -13.22
N ALA A 367 14.41 -15.21 -14.43
CA ALA A 367 13.49 -14.85 -15.52
C ALA A 367 12.02 -15.14 -15.17
N GLN A 368 11.74 -16.29 -14.55
CA GLN A 368 10.39 -16.63 -14.04
C GLN A 368 9.91 -15.61 -12.98
N VAL A 369 10.79 -15.20 -12.05
CA VAL A 369 10.47 -14.16 -11.05
C VAL A 369 10.28 -12.80 -11.69
N ALA A 370 11.11 -12.44 -12.68
CA ALA A 370 11.01 -11.18 -13.42
C ALA A 370 9.67 -11.07 -14.15
N CYS A 371 9.31 -12.07 -14.97
CA CYS A 371 8.03 -12.12 -15.67
C CYS A 371 6.84 -12.11 -14.69
N ARG A 372 6.90 -12.89 -13.60
CA ARG A 372 5.82 -12.84 -12.59
C ARG A 372 5.72 -11.48 -11.92
N GLY A 373 6.83 -10.84 -11.59
CA GLY A 373 6.85 -9.54 -10.92
C GLY A 373 6.25 -8.41 -11.75
N VAL A 374 6.55 -8.37 -13.06
CA VAL A 374 6.09 -7.30 -13.97
C VAL A 374 4.72 -7.55 -14.59
N PHE A 375 4.33 -8.81 -14.85
CA PHE A 375 3.05 -9.11 -15.51
C PHE A 375 1.92 -9.48 -14.55
N GLN A 376 2.20 -9.73 -13.25
CA GLN A 376 1.15 -9.88 -12.24
C GLN A 376 0.24 -8.64 -12.22
N ASN A 377 -1.08 -8.87 -12.23
CA ASN A 377 -2.09 -7.80 -12.29
C ASN A 377 -1.89 -6.85 -13.49
N MET A 378 -1.35 -7.35 -14.60
CA MET A 378 -0.94 -6.55 -15.76
C MET A 378 0.01 -5.40 -15.42
N GLY A 379 0.92 -5.60 -14.46
CA GLY A 379 1.87 -4.58 -14.01
C GLY A 379 1.26 -3.44 -13.20
N GLN A 380 -0.04 -3.51 -12.89
CA GLN A 380 -0.77 -2.50 -12.11
C GLN A 380 -0.47 -2.67 -10.61
N ASN A 381 0.81 -2.55 -10.23
CA ASN A 381 1.32 -2.83 -8.90
C ASN A 381 2.39 -1.82 -8.52
N CYS A 382 2.14 -1.01 -7.48
CA CYS A 382 3.06 0.04 -7.05
C CYS A 382 4.44 -0.50 -6.62
N ALA A 383 4.48 -1.71 -6.05
CA ALA A 383 5.71 -2.41 -5.68
C ALA A 383 6.13 -3.46 -6.72
N GLY A 384 5.84 -3.22 -8.00
CA GLY A 384 6.22 -4.06 -9.13
C GLY A 384 7.57 -3.63 -9.72
N PRO A 385 8.46 -4.57 -10.08
CA PRO A 385 9.67 -4.25 -10.81
C PRO A 385 9.34 -3.84 -12.25
N GLU A 386 9.71 -2.62 -12.64
CA GLU A 386 9.55 -2.11 -14.02
C GLU A 386 10.90 -1.95 -14.74
N ARG A 387 11.99 -1.71 -14.01
CA ARG A 387 13.34 -1.46 -14.56
C ARG A 387 14.28 -2.61 -14.22
N PHE A 388 14.76 -3.31 -15.23
CA PHE A 388 15.59 -4.50 -15.10
C PHE A 388 17.02 -4.19 -15.52
N PHE A 389 17.92 -4.08 -14.54
CA PHE A 389 19.33 -3.76 -14.76
C PHE A 389 20.13 -5.06 -14.73
N VAL A 390 20.56 -5.52 -15.90
CA VAL A 390 21.20 -6.82 -16.07
C VAL A 390 22.64 -6.64 -16.52
N ALA A 391 23.58 -7.20 -15.75
CA ALA A 391 25.00 -7.22 -16.07
C ALA A 391 25.27 -7.87 -17.43
N ASP A 392 26.25 -7.34 -18.17
CA ASP A 392 26.53 -7.72 -19.55
C ASP A 392 26.62 -9.24 -19.76
N ALA A 393 27.39 -9.93 -18.91
CA ALA A 393 27.56 -11.39 -18.92
C ALA A 393 26.24 -12.18 -18.79
N ALA A 394 25.27 -11.65 -18.03
CA ALA A 394 23.95 -12.26 -17.82
C ALA A 394 22.92 -11.82 -18.89
N TYR A 395 23.21 -10.78 -19.67
CA TYR A 395 22.21 -10.04 -20.45
C TYR A 395 21.52 -10.89 -21.52
N ALA A 396 22.30 -11.56 -22.37
CA ALA A 396 21.76 -12.37 -23.46
C ALA A 396 20.95 -13.57 -22.93
N GLY A 397 21.49 -14.25 -21.91
CA GLY A 397 20.85 -15.39 -21.25
C GLY A 397 19.54 -15.01 -20.54
N PHE A 398 19.47 -13.82 -19.93
CA PHE A 398 18.24 -13.28 -19.34
C PHE A 398 17.21 -12.91 -20.41
N CYS A 399 17.60 -12.10 -21.41
CA CYS A 399 16.71 -11.60 -22.47
C CYS A 399 16.03 -12.73 -23.25
N SER A 400 16.80 -13.78 -23.60
CA SER A 400 16.27 -14.97 -24.28
C SER A 400 15.17 -15.64 -23.46
N ARG A 401 15.39 -15.83 -22.15
CA ARG A 401 14.45 -16.48 -21.24
C ARG A 401 13.19 -15.65 -21.00
N VAL A 402 13.31 -14.35 -20.69
CA VAL A 402 12.12 -13.51 -20.47
C VAL A 402 11.30 -13.33 -21.74
N GLY A 403 11.95 -13.25 -22.91
CA GLY A 403 11.25 -13.24 -24.20
C GLY A 403 10.47 -14.54 -24.45
N ALA A 404 11.10 -15.70 -24.22
CA ALA A 404 10.48 -17.01 -24.39
C ALA A 404 9.36 -17.33 -23.38
N ILE A 405 9.38 -16.71 -22.20
CA ILE A 405 8.29 -16.79 -21.22
C ILE A 405 7.16 -15.83 -21.63
N ALA A 406 7.47 -14.55 -21.87
CA ALA A 406 6.49 -13.53 -22.18
C ALA A 406 5.69 -13.83 -23.45
N SER A 407 6.32 -14.39 -24.49
CA SER A 407 5.66 -14.77 -25.75
C SER A 407 4.67 -15.92 -25.63
N ARG A 408 4.61 -16.60 -24.48
CA ARG A 408 3.69 -17.70 -24.19
C ARG A 408 2.52 -17.31 -23.27
N LEU A 409 2.56 -16.11 -22.69
CA LEU A 409 1.53 -15.63 -21.77
C LEU A 409 0.23 -15.37 -22.53
N LYS A 410 -0.85 -16.05 -22.13
CA LYS A 410 -2.18 -15.85 -22.70
C LYS A 410 -2.86 -14.66 -22.03
N CYS A 411 -3.19 -13.64 -22.82
CA CYS A 411 -4.01 -12.52 -22.38
C CYS A 411 -5.49 -12.79 -22.71
N GLY A 412 -6.43 -12.42 -21.84
CA GLY A 412 -7.86 -12.56 -22.12
C GLY A 412 -8.76 -12.40 -20.89
N PRO A 413 -10.09 -12.57 -21.07
CA PRO A 413 -11.07 -12.40 -19.99
C PRO A 413 -10.89 -13.45 -18.88
N PRO A 414 -10.70 -13.04 -17.61
CA PRO A 414 -10.31 -13.92 -16.50
C PRO A 414 -11.45 -14.69 -15.82
N LEU A 415 -12.70 -14.51 -16.26
CA LEU A 415 -13.89 -15.16 -15.71
C LEU A 415 -14.57 -16.14 -16.68
N ASP A 416 -14.09 -16.22 -17.91
CA ASP A 416 -14.53 -17.16 -18.93
C ASP A 416 -13.90 -18.55 -18.67
N ASP A 417 -14.37 -19.58 -19.38
CA ASP A 417 -13.84 -20.96 -19.23
C ASP A 417 -12.40 -21.16 -19.77
N ALA A 418 -11.77 -20.11 -20.30
CA ALA A 418 -10.42 -20.15 -20.87
C ALA A 418 -9.34 -19.90 -19.81
N GLU A 419 -8.32 -20.77 -19.73
CA GLU A 419 -7.14 -20.52 -18.91
C GLU A 419 -6.28 -19.39 -19.50
N VAL A 420 -6.25 -18.25 -18.80
CA VAL A 420 -5.45 -17.05 -19.13
C VAL A 420 -4.41 -16.75 -18.04
N ASP A 421 -3.23 -16.29 -18.46
CA ASP A 421 -2.13 -15.87 -17.58
C ASP A 421 -2.22 -14.37 -17.23
N CYS A 422 -2.87 -13.60 -18.10
CA CYS A 422 -2.87 -12.13 -18.12
C CYS A 422 -4.30 -11.62 -18.35
N GLY A 423 -4.74 -10.69 -17.50
CA GLY A 423 -6.08 -10.12 -17.54
C GLY A 423 -6.16 -8.79 -18.28
N ALA A 424 -7.21 -8.00 -18.02
CA ALA A 424 -7.36 -6.64 -18.55
C ALA A 424 -6.69 -5.58 -17.66
N ILE A 425 -6.42 -4.40 -18.24
CA ILE A 425 -6.03 -3.19 -17.51
C ILE A 425 -7.27 -2.37 -17.15
N THR A 426 -7.32 -1.83 -15.94
CA THR A 426 -8.55 -1.24 -15.38
C THR A 426 -8.91 0.12 -15.98
N MET A 427 -7.92 0.96 -16.30
CA MET A 427 -8.14 2.33 -16.81
C MET A 427 -8.28 2.44 -18.35
N GLY A 428 -8.37 1.30 -19.04
CA GLY A 428 -8.79 1.20 -20.43
C GLY A 428 -7.99 1.99 -21.48
N ARG A 429 -8.66 2.35 -22.60
CA ARG A 429 -8.02 2.87 -23.82
C ARG A 429 -7.13 4.11 -23.59
N ARG A 430 -7.50 5.01 -22.66
CA ARG A 430 -6.67 6.17 -22.30
C ARG A 430 -5.30 5.75 -21.76
N GLN A 431 -5.30 4.74 -20.88
CA GLN A 431 -4.08 4.22 -20.27
C GLN A 431 -3.24 3.43 -21.28
N MET A 432 -3.88 2.68 -22.19
CA MET A 432 -3.18 2.03 -23.32
C MET A 432 -2.47 3.04 -24.23
N GLY A 433 -3.08 4.19 -24.50
CA GLY A 433 -2.44 5.28 -25.26
C GLY A 433 -1.21 5.86 -24.56
N HIS A 434 -1.22 5.95 -23.23
CA HIS A 434 -0.04 6.34 -22.45
C HIS A 434 1.07 5.29 -22.53
N TYR A 435 0.72 3.99 -22.44
CA TYR A 435 1.67 2.89 -22.58
C TYR A 435 2.34 2.92 -23.95
N GLN A 436 1.55 3.00 -25.03
CA GLN A 436 2.06 3.06 -26.39
C GLN A 436 3.02 4.25 -26.58
N ALA A 437 2.67 5.44 -26.09
CA ALA A 437 3.54 6.62 -26.20
C ALA A 437 4.91 6.43 -25.50
N LEU A 438 4.96 5.74 -24.35
CA LEU A 438 6.23 5.41 -23.67
C LEU A 438 7.03 4.33 -24.41
N VAL A 439 6.36 3.35 -25.03
CA VAL A 439 7.01 2.34 -25.88
C VAL A 439 7.61 2.99 -27.13
N ASP A 440 6.83 3.83 -27.82
CA ASP A 440 7.22 4.51 -29.05
C ASP A 440 8.41 5.47 -28.79
N ASP A 441 8.40 6.21 -27.66
CA ASP A 441 9.54 7.02 -27.22
C ASP A 441 10.81 6.18 -27.07
N ALA A 442 10.74 5.09 -26.32
CA ALA A 442 11.88 4.21 -26.07
C ALA A 442 12.45 3.63 -27.38
N VAL A 443 11.57 3.14 -28.26
CA VAL A 443 11.96 2.60 -29.58
C VAL A 443 12.57 3.69 -30.46
N SER A 444 12.01 4.90 -30.49
CA SER A 444 12.56 6.04 -31.26
C SER A 444 13.97 6.44 -30.79
N LYS A 445 14.29 6.21 -29.51
CA LYS A 445 15.60 6.46 -28.90
C LYS A 445 16.59 5.29 -29.04
N GLY A 446 16.18 4.18 -29.67
CA GLY A 446 17.03 3.03 -29.99
C GLY A 446 16.76 1.74 -29.20
N ALA A 447 15.74 1.72 -28.33
CA ALA A 447 15.32 0.48 -27.68
C ALA A 447 14.67 -0.49 -28.67
N ARG A 448 14.63 -1.78 -28.32
CA ARG A 448 14.14 -2.86 -29.20
C ARG A 448 13.06 -3.68 -28.54
N LEU A 449 11.98 -3.95 -29.26
CA LEU A 449 10.93 -4.86 -28.84
C LEU A 449 11.38 -6.32 -28.99
N LEU A 450 11.20 -7.13 -27.93
CA LEU A 450 11.28 -8.59 -28.00
C LEU A 450 9.90 -9.24 -28.11
N VAL A 451 8.92 -8.70 -27.38
CA VAL A 451 7.54 -9.21 -27.29
C VAL A 451 6.61 -8.03 -27.05
N GLY A 452 5.39 -8.08 -27.61
CA GLY A 452 4.36 -7.06 -27.38
C GLY A 452 4.67 -5.71 -28.04
N GLY A 453 4.35 -4.61 -27.34
CA GLY A 453 4.61 -3.25 -27.79
C GLY A 453 3.57 -2.65 -28.74
N TYR A 454 2.35 -3.21 -28.77
CA TYR A 454 1.25 -2.73 -29.60
C TYR A 454 -0.06 -2.63 -28.82
N THR A 455 -0.96 -1.78 -29.30
CA THR A 455 -2.34 -1.67 -28.80
C THR A 455 -3.27 -2.49 -29.70
N PRO A 456 -4.02 -3.48 -29.16
CA PRO A 456 -4.97 -4.29 -29.94
C PRO A 456 -5.99 -3.47 -30.73
N SER A 457 -6.23 -3.85 -31.99
CA SER A 457 -7.14 -3.16 -32.91
C SER A 457 -7.62 -4.09 -34.04
N GLY A 458 -8.64 -3.68 -34.78
CA GLY A 458 -9.22 -4.48 -35.86
C GLY A 458 -9.85 -5.77 -35.34
N ASP A 459 -9.56 -6.88 -36.03
CA ASP A 459 -10.10 -8.21 -35.73
C ASP A 459 -9.32 -8.96 -34.61
N ASP A 460 -8.37 -8.30 -33.93
CA ASP A 460 -7.70 -8.86 -32.76
C ASP A 460 -8.74 -9.16 -31.65
N PRO A 461 -8.85 -10.41 -31.14
CA PRO A 461 -9.78 -10.74 -30.05
C PRO A 461 -9.61 -9.86 -28.80
N LEU A 462 -8.41 -9.33 -28.56
CA LEU A 462 -8.10 -8.43 -27.45
C LEU A 462 -8.62 -6.99 -27.66
N ALA A 463 -9.00 -6.62 -28.89
CA ALA A 463 -9.51 -5.27 -29.21
C ALA A 463 -10.92 -5.00 -28.63
N ALA A 464 -11.65 -6.04 -28.23
CA ALA A 464 -12.97 -5.94 -27.61
C ALA A 464 -12.93 -5.45 -26.15
N GLY A 465 -11.84 -5.76 -25.42
CA GLY A 465 -11.64 -5.37 -24.03
C GLY A 465 -10.58 -4.29 -23.83
N SER A 466 -10.17 -4.09 -22.59
CA SER A 466 -9.03 -3.24 -22.22
C SER A 466 -7.77 -4.08 -21.99
N PHE A 467 -7.32 -4.77 -23.03
CA PHE A 467 -6.16 -5.64 -22.97
C PHE A 467 -4.94 -4.97 -23.60
N TYR A 468 -3.82 -4.92 -22.87
CA TYR A 468 -2.51 -4.52 -23.41
C TYR A 468 -1.56 -5.71 -23.28
N PRO A 469 -1.07 -6.30 -24.39
CA PRO A 469 -0.26 -7.51 -24.36
C PRO A 469 1.03 -7.37 -23.53
N PRO A 470 1.46 -8.42 -22.80
CA PRO A 470 2.75 -8.47 -22.11
C PRO A 470 3.90 -8.04 -23.03
N THR A 471 4.59 -6.98 -22.64
CA THR A 471 5.58 -6.31 -23.48
C THR A 471 6.96 -6.40 -22.84
N VAL A 472 7.97 -6.72 -23.65
CA VAL A 472 9.38 -6.76 -23.23
C VAL A 472 10.19 -5.88 -24.18
N ILE A 473 10.77 -4.82 -23.62
CA ILE A 473 11.65 -3.89 -24.32
C ILE A 473 13.06 -4.05 -23.78
N VAL A 474 14.03 -4.19 -24.68
CA VAL A 474 15.44 -4.37 -24.36
C VAL A 474 16.28 -3.28 -25.02
N ASP A 475 17.57 -3.27 -24.67
CA ASP A 475 18.53 -2.24 -25.08
C ASP A 475 18.03 -0.80 -24.78
N VAL A 476 17.27 -0.64 -23.69
CA VAL A 476 16.59 0.63 -23.33
C VAL A 476 17.63 1.67 -22.88
N PRO A 477 17.73 2.84 -23.55
CA PRO A 477 18.72 3.86 -23.22
C PRO A 477 18.32 4.68 -21.99
N GLU A 478 19.30 5.21 -21.24
CA GLU A 478 19.07 6.06 -20.05
C GLU A 478 18.22 7.32 -20.33
N SER A 479 18.15 7.76 -21.60
CA SER A 479 17.37 8.91 -22.06
C SER A 479 15.90 8.59 -22.38
N ALA A 480 15.45 7.33 -22.31
CA ALA A 480 14.07 6.97 -22.58
C ALA A 480 13.15 7.36 -21.40
N ASP A 481 12.04 8.04 -21.70
CA ASP A 481 11.13 8.60 -20.69
C ASP A 481 10.45 7.47 -19.89
N ILE A 482 10.36 6.28 -20.49
CA ILE A 482 9.89 5.04 -19.88
C ILE A 482 10.73 4.57 -18.68
N LEU A 483 11.97 5.04 -18.51
CA LEU A 483 12.78 4.76 -17.31
C LEU A 483 12.51 5.72 -16.15
N GLN A 484 11.96 6.91 -16.42
CA GLN A 484 11.68 7.93 -15.40
C GLN A 484 10.19 8.09 -15.07
N THR A 485 9.31 7.54 -15.91
CA THR A 485 7.86 7.58 -15.75
C THR A 485 7.34 6.23 -15.23
N GLU A 486 6.59 6.21 -14.13
CA GLU A 486 5.84 5.02 -13.67
C GLU A 486 4.88 4.58 -14.78
N ILE A 487 5.01 3.32 -15.24
CA ILE A 487 4.13 2.78 -16.29
C ILE A 487 2.84 2.30 -15.65
N PHE A 488 2.94 1.54 -14.55
CA PHE A 488 1.81 0.87 -13.91
C PHE A 488 1.08 -0.12 -14.84
N GLY A 489 1.83 -0.73 -15.77
CA GLY A 489 1.33 -1.55 -16.88
C GLY A 489 2.30 -2.69 -17.24
N PRO A 490 1.91 -3.60 -18.15
CA PRO A 490 2.58 -4.88 -18.35
C PRO A 490 3.80 -4.74 -19.27
N ILE A 491 4.76 -3.90 -18.90
CA ILE A 491 5.93 -3.57 -19.72
C ILE A 491 7.23 -3.77 -18.92
N MET A 492 8.05 -4.74 -19.36
CA MET A 492 9.41 -4.98 -18.85
C MET A 492 10.42 -4.11 -19.60
N CYS A 493 11.13 -3.21 -18.89
CA CYS A 493 12.20 -2.40 -19.47
C CYS A 493 13.57 -2.95 -19.06
N VAL A 494 14.32 -3.56 -19.98
CA VAL A 494 15.63 -4.17 -19.70
C VAL A 494 16.79 -3.29 -20.17
N VAL A 495 17.55 -2.79 -19.20
CA VAL A 495 18.75 -1.97 -19.37
C VAL A 495 19.98 -2.86 -19.18
N ARG A 496 20.92 -2.77 -20.12
CA ARG A 496 22.23 -3.44 -20.02
C ARG A 496 23.14 -2.64 -19.10
N VAL A 497 23.68 -3.27 -18.07
CA VAL A 497 24.76 -2.70 -17.26
C VAL A 497 26.08 -3.03 -17.95
N ALA A 498 26.86 -2.01 -18.29
CA ALA A 498 28.13 -2.17 -19.00
C ALA A 498 29.15 -2.96 -18.16
N ASP A 499 29.98 -3.77 -18.82
CA ASP A 499 31.12 -4.40 -18.15
C ASP A 499 32.21 -3.36 -17.89
N CYS A 500 32.47 -3.11 -16.60
CA CYS A 500 33.53 -2.27 -16.08
C CYS A 500 34.76 -3.11 -15.64
N GLY A 501 34.83 -4.39 -16.02
CA GLY A 501 35.96 -5.29 -15.87
C GLY A 501 36.17 -5.87 -14.46
N ALA A 502 35.53 -5.29 -13.44
CA ALA A 502 35.58 -5.77 -12.06
C ALA A 502 34.18 -5.85 -11.46
N ALA A 503 33.84 -6.97 -10.83
CA ALA A 503 32.54 -7.24 -10.22
C ALA A 503 32.03 -6.10 -9.31
N ALA A 504 32.92 -5.45 -8.55
CA ALA A 504 32.56 -4.30 -7.71
C ALA A 504 32.20 -3.06 -8.53
N ALA A 505 32.89 -2.80 -9.65
CA ALA A 505 32.56 -1.69 -10.56
C ALA A 505 31.26 -1.97 -11.34
N ASN A 506 30.98 -3.23 -11.68
CA ASN A 506 29.73 -3.67 -12.28
C ASN A 506 28.56 -3.47 -11.29
N ASP A 507 28.76 -3.81 -10.01
CA ASP A 507 27.81 -3.52 -8.92
C ASP A 507 27.62 -2.00 -8.70
N ASP A 508 28.69 -1.20 -8.84
CA ASP A 508 28.64 0.26 -8.72
C ASP A 508 27.79 0.90 -9.83
N GLU A 509 28.00 0.47 -11.07
CA GLU A 509 27.27 0.97 -12.24
C GLU A 509 25.80 0.54 -12.22
N ALA A 510 25.49 -0.71 -11.86
CA ALA A 510 24.12 -1.17 -11.66
C ALA A 510 23.38 -0.34 -10.59
N VAL A 511 24.08 0.02 -9.50
CA VAL A 511 23.53 0.89 -8.43
C VAL A 511 23.35 2.33 -8.92
N ARG A 512 24.28 2.88 -9.72
CA ARG A 512 24.15 4.22 -10.33
C ARG A 512 22.89 4.30 -11.18
N LEU A 513 22.74 3.36 -12.11
CA LEU A 513 21.60 3.26 -13.03
C LEU A 513 20.27 3.08 -12.27
N ALA A 514 20.24 2.17 -11.30
CA ALA A 514 19.04 1.90 -10.51
C ALA A 514 18.59 3.11 -9.66
N ASN A 515 19.53 3.84 -9.07
CA ASN A 515 19.26 5.02 -8.23
C ASN A 515 19.03 6.31 -9.03
N ASN A 516 19.23 6.31 -10.36
CA ASN A 516 18.88 7.42 -11.24
C ASN A 516 17.36 7.44 -11.50
N CYS A 517 16.58 7.73 -10.44
CA CYS A 517 15.12 7.77 -10.45
C CYS A 517 14.57 8.50 -9.22
N ASP A 518 13.49 9.28 -9.38
CA ASP A 518 12.81 9.97 -8.27
C ASP A 518 11.94 9.03 -7.41
N PHE A 519 11.70 7.79 -7.86
CA PHE A 519 10.90 6.77 -7.17
C PHE A 519 11.78 5.80 -6.35
N ALA A 520 11.23 5.30 -5.23
CA ALA A 520 12.02 4.56 -4.24
C ALA A 520 11.22 3.52 -3.41
N LEU A 521 10.21 2.85 -3.98
CA LEU A 521 9.25 2.05 -3.18
C LEU A 521 9.78 0.66 -2.81
N SER A 522 10.34 -0.10 -3.75
CA SER A 522 10.97 -1.39 -3.49
C SER A 522 12.21 -1.61 -4.36
N SER A 523 12.93 -2.72 -4.12
CA SER A 523 14.05 -3.13 -4.98
C SER A 523 14.37 -4.62 -4.83
N CYS A 524 14.96 -5.19 -5.87
CA CYS A 524 15.49 -6.54 -5.89
C CYS A 524 16.93 -6.56 -6.40
N ALA A 525 17.76 -7.46 -5.85
CA ALA A 525 19.10 -7.74 -6.37
C ALA A 525 19.37 -9.25 -6.33
N PHE A 526 19.88 -9.78 -7.43
CA PHE A 526 20.21 -11.18 -7.63
C PHE A 526 21.69 -11.32 -7.96
N ALA A 527 22.37 -12.19 -7.20
CA ALA A 527 23.76 -12.59 -7.36
C ALA A 527 23.86 -14.05 -6.86
N GLN A 528 24.86 -14.78 -7.32
CA GLN A 528 25.17 -16.14 -6.85
C GLN A 528 25.41 -16.15 -5.33
N SER A 529 26.07 -15.10 -4.82
CA SER A 529 26.40 -14.91 -3.41
C SER A 529 25.35 -14.07 -2.67
N ALA A 530 24.64 -14.68 -1.70
CA ALA A 530 23.68 -13.96 -0.86
C ALA A 530 24.29 -12.75 -0.09
N PRO A 531 25.54 -12.80 0.42
CA PRO A 531 26.27 -11.61 0.86
C PRO A 531 26.37 -10.50 -0.19
N ARG A 532 26.71 -10.80 -1.46
CA ARG A 532 26.82 -9.80 -2.54
C ARG A 532 25.46 -9.19 -2.87
N ALA A 533 24.44 -10.03 -3.09
CA ALA A 533 23.07 -9.56 -3.32
C ALA A 533 22.57 -8.62 -2.20
N ARG A 534 22.89 -8.94 -0.93
CA ARG A 534 22.59 -8.04 0.21
C ARG A 534 23.39 -6.74 0.20
N ALA A 535 24.64 -6.75 -0.27
CA ALA A 535 25.48 -5.56 -0.37
C ALA A 535 24.96 -4.61 -1.45
N VAL A 536 24.64 -5.12 -2.65
CA VAL A 536 23.99 -4.35 -3.73
C VAL A 536 22.64 -3.79 -3.25
N ALA A 537 21.75 -4.64 -2.72
CA ALA A 537 20.46 -4.21 -2.17
C ALA A 537 20.55 -3.32 -0.91
N ALA A 538 21.74 -3.09 -0.33
CA ALA A 538 21.93 -2.10 0.74
C ALA A 538 22.26 -0.69 0.22
N ARG A 539 22.58 -0.58 -1.08
CA ARG A 539 22.98 0.65 -1.77
C ARG A 539 21.88 1.19 -2.69
N LEU A 540 20.96 0.32 -3.12
CA LEU A 540 19.74 0.72 -3.83
C LEU A 540 18.88 1.63 -2.97
N TRP A 541 18.41 2.73 -3.55
CA TRP A 541 17.49 3.69 -2.93
C TRP A 541 16.07 3.16 -2.99
N ALA A 542 15.82 2.08 -2.27
CA ALA A 542 14.49 1.69 -1.82
C ALA A 542 14.33 2.04 -0.34
N VAL A 543 13.08 2.26 0.08
CA VAL A 543 12.62 2.55 1.45
C VAL A 543 13.55 1.96 2.55
N ARG A 544 14.36 2.79 3.21
CA ARG A 544 15.50 2.36 4.06
C ARG A 544 15.20 2.30 5.56
N GLU A 545 15.33 1.12 6.17
CA GLU A 545 15.16 0.93 7.62
C GLU A 545 16.47 1.14 8.42
N ARG A 546 16.36 1.67 9.64
CA ARG A 546 17.49 1.81 10.59
C ARG A 546 17.49 0.64 11.57
N ALA A 547 18.64 -0.04 11.69
CA ALA A 547 18.86 -1.14 12.63
C ALA A 547 18.39 -0.79 14.06
N GLY A 548 17.60 -1.68 14.68
CA GLY A 548 17.16 -1.53 16.08
C GLY A 548 15.83 -2.18 16.46
N ALA A 549 14.99 -2.60 15.50
CA ALA A 549 13.71 -3.26 15.79
C ALA A 549 13.56 -4.55 14.96
N ARG A 550 13.43 -5.71 15.61
CA ARG A 550 13.04 -6.96 14.96
C ARG A 550 11.52 -6.99 14.79
N ALA A 551 11.01 -6.54 13.64
CA ALA A 551 9.60 -6.68 13.28
C ALA A 551 9.49 -7.12 11.80
N ALA A 552 9.16 -8.39 11.58
CA ALA A 552 8.91 -8.88 10.22
C ALA A 552 7.73 -8.12 9.58
N SER A 553 7.89 -7.68 8.33
CA SER A 553 6.83 -6.98 7.59
C SER A 553 5.97 -7.98 6.81
N PRO A 554 4.64 -8.03 7.01
CA PRO A 554 3.78 -9.02 6.36
C PRO A 554 3.59 -8.79 4.85
N HIS A 555 3.77 -7.56 4.35
CA HIS A 555 3.57 -7.24 2.93
C HIS A 555 4.59 -7.91 1.99
N GLY A 556 5.86 -8.01 2.41
CA GLY A 556 6.94 -8.51 1.54
C GLY A 556 6.99 -10.04 1.36
N GLY A 557 6.10 -10.80 1.99
CA GLY A 557 6.05 -12.25 1.86
C GLY A 557 5.22 -12.76 0.66
N VAL A 558 4.43 -11.88 0.03
CA VAL A 558 3.40 -12.27 -0.96
C VAL A 558 3.62 -11.59 -2.32
N TRP A 559 4.04 -10.32 -2.36
CA TRP A 559 4.16 -9.54 -3.60
C TRP A 559 5.28 -9.98 -4.54
N LEU A 560 6.33 -10.59 -3.98
CA LEU A 560 7.28 -11.38 -4.73
C LEU A 560 7.30 -12.75 -4.06
N PRO A 561 7.23 -13.86 -4.82
CA PRO A 561 7.50 -15.15 -4.24
C PRO A 561 8.89 -15.09 -3.58
N ARG A 562 9.02 -15.72 -2.41
CA ARG A 562 10.22 -15.70 -1.57
C ARG A 562 11.36 -16.52 -2.19
N VAL A 563 11.74 -16.19 -3.43
CA VAL A 563 12.69 -16.93 -4.25
C VAL A 563 14.09 -16.57 -3.81
N GLY A 564 14.60 -17.42 -2.94
CA GLY A 564 15.89 -17.26 -2.31
C GLY A 564 16.77 -18.48 -2.45
N SER A 565 17.22 -18.76 -3.68
CA SER A 565 18.16 -19.83 -4.08
C SER A 565 17.92 -21.21 -3.44
N ALA A 566 18.90 -22.12 -3.54
CA ALA A 566 18.92 -23.34 -2.74
C ALA A 566 19.20 -23.08 -1.24
N ARG A 567 19.46 -21.81 -0.81
CA ARG A 567 19.64 -21.41 0.61
C ARG A 567 19.57 -19.91 0.96
N GLY A 568 19.39 -18.99 0.02
CA GLY A 568 19.11 -17.59 0.33
C GLY A 568 19.25 -16.61 -0.84
N GLY A 569 18.21 -15.82 -1.07
CA GLY A 569 18.15 -14.64 -1.93
C GLY A 569 17.11 -13.69 -1.31
N HIS A 570 17.25 -12.38 -1.50
CA HIS A 570 16.66 -11.39 -0.59
C HIS A 570 15.90 -10.30 -1.34
N VAL A 571 14.57 -10.42 -1.36
CA VAL A 571 13.67 -9.30 -1.64
C VAL A 571 13.71 -8.34 -0.44
N ARG A 572 13.94 -7.05 -0.68
CA ARG A 572 14.14 -6.05 0.38
C ARG A 572 13.13 -4.90 0.31
N LEU A 573 11.91 -5.18 0.75
CA LEU A 573 10.93 -4.17 1.16
C LEU A 573 11.24 -3.73 2.60
N GLN A 574 12.02 -2.66 2.76
CA GLN A 574 12.29 -2.06 4.08
C GLN A 574 11.34 -0.88 4.37
N ARG A 575 11.46 -0.25 5.56
CA ARG A 575 10.52 0.77 6.09
C ARG A 575 11.20 2.13 6.28
N PRO A 576 10.52 3.27 6.02
CA PRO A 576 11.18 4.56 6.01
C PRO A 576 11.31 5.16 7.42
N ARG A 577 12.14 6.21 7.52
CA ARG A 577 12.00 7.23 8.56
C ARG A 577 11.74 8.59 7.91
N GLY A 578 10.58 9.16 8.21
CA GLY A 578 10.06 10.34 7.53
C GLY A 578 8.76 9.96 6.82
N LEU A 579 7.67 10.63 7.20
CA LEU A 579 6.32 10.59 6.62
C LEU A 579 5.51 9.27 6.55
N HIS A 580 6.09 8.06 6.56
CA HIS A 580 5.28 6.80 6.57
C HIS A 580 5.43 6.03 7.88
N LEU A 581 4.55 6.42 8.79
CA LEU A 581 4.06 5.56 9.87
C LEU A 581 3.22 4.44 9.22
N PRO A 582 3.29 3.18 9.69
CA PRO A 582 2.66 2.06 8.99
C PRO A 582 1.16 2.29 8.75
N LEU A 583 0.61 1.67 7.71
CA LEU A 583 -0.84 1.61 7.44
C LEU A 583 -1.66 1.24 8.69
N ALA A 584 -1.04 0.53 9.65
CA ALA A 584 -1.43 0.44 11.06
C ALA A 584 -1.52 1.82 11.75
N VAL A 585 -2.53 2.66 11.45
CA VAL A 585 -2.84 4.00 12.01
C VAL A 585 -2.16 4.24 13.37
N PRO A 586 -0.96 4.83 13.40
CA PRO A 586 -0.27 4.97 14.67
C PRO A 586 -0.87 6.18 15.38
N PRO A 587 -1.34 5.99 16.60
CA PRO A 587 -1.93 7.07 17.36
C PRO A 587 -0.94 8.23 17.58
N LEU A 588 -1.49 9.44 17.68
CA LEU A 588 -0.68 10.65 17.92
C LEU A 588 0.11 10.50 19.22
N ARG A 589 1.45 10.58 19.12
CA ARG A 589 2.36 10.61 20.27
C ARG A 589 2.16 11.90 21.07
N ARG A 590 1.21 11.89 22.02
CA ARG A 590 1.05 12.96 23.01
C ARG A 590 1.83 12.62 24.29
N PRO A 591 2.98 13.24 24.57
CA PRO A 591 3.61 13.14 25.87
C PRO A 591 2.75 13.89 26.91
N GLN A 592 2.04 13.17 27.76
CA GLN A 592 1.39 13.75 28.94
C GLN A 592 2.33 13.68 30.14
N ALA A 593 2.59 14.84 30.74
CA ALA A 593 3.06 14.94 32.11
C ALA A 593 1.84 15.11 33.03
N GLU A 594 1.45 14.06 33.75
CA GLU A 594 0.35 14.16 34.73
C GLU A 594 0.74 15.12 35.87
N ARG A 595 -0.18 16.02 36.25
CA ARG A 595 -0.02 16.86 37.43
C ARG A 595 -0.17 16.01 38.70
N LEU A 596 0.70 16.27 39.66
CA LEU A 596 0.81 15.54 40.92
C LEU A 596 -0.49 15.58 41.74
N ARG A 597 -0.95 14.42 42.24
CA ARG A 597 -1.78 14.36 43.45
C ARG A 597 -0.87 14.51 44.68
N PRO A 598 -1.18 15.38 45.67
CA PRO A 598 -0.41 15.44 46.91
C PRO A 598 -0.52 14.12 47.67
N LEU A 599 0.61 13.61 48.19
CA LEU A 599 0.61 12.51 49.13
C LEU A 599 -0.09 12.93 50.41
N ARG A 600 -1.14 12.19 50.82
CA ARG A 600 -1.74 12.32 52.16
C ARG A 600 -0.65 12.03 53.20
N ARG A 601 -0.31 13.01 54.04
CA ARG A 601 0.51 12.78 55.23
C ARG A 601 -0.29 11.95 56.22
N HIS A 602 0.18 10.75 56.55
CA HIS A 602 -0.27 10.06 57.77
C HIS A 602 0.14 10.89 58.99
N ARG A 603 -0.77 10.99 59.96
CA ARG A 603 -0.52 11.57 61.29
C ARG A 603 -0.18 10.46 62.28
N GLY A 604 0.68 10.79 63.25
CA GLY A 604 1.11 9.92 64.34
C GLY A 604 2.47 9.26 64.05
N LEU A 605 3.41 9.20 64.98
CA LEU A 605 3.43 9.69 66.38
C LEU A 605 4.90 10.02 66.78
N ALA A 606 5.10 10.40 68.05
CA ALA A 606 6.37 10.77 68.70
C ALA A 606 6.90 12.21 68.45
N ARG A 607 7.18 12.88 69.57
CA ARG A 607 7.77 14.22 69.74
C ARG A 607 9.03 14.07 70.64
N PRO A 608 9.84 15.11 70.92
CA PRO A 608 11.26 15.05 70.57
C PRO A 608 12.21 15.07 71.79
N HIS A 609 13.51 14.93 71.52
CA HIS A 609 14.55 15.47 72.40
C HIS A 609 15.40 16.56 71.69
N HIS A 610 15.99 17.40 72.52
CA HIS A 610 16.60 18.69 72.19
C HIS A 610 17.89 18.60 71.38
N ALA A 611 18.14 19.63 70.56
CA ALA A 611 19.29 20.53 70.76
C ALA A 611 19.10 21.84 69.96
N ALA A 612 19.45 22.98 70.57
CA ALA A 612 19.45 24.28 69.93
C ALA A 612 20.88 24.70 69.54
N GLY A 613 21.04 25.44 68.43
CA GLY A 613 22.34 25.96 68.00
C GLY A 613 22.18 27.13 67.02
N ARG A 614 22.51 28.35 67.45
CA ARG A 614 22.48 29.57 66.63
C ARG A 614 23.82 29.79 65.93
N VAL A 615 23.82 30.57 64.84
CA VAL A 615 24.80 31.63 64.41
C VAL A 615 24.69 31.77 62.88
N ARG A 616 24.17 32.86 62.28
CA ARG A 616 24.55 34.29 62.20
C ARG A 616 25.63 34.62 61.14
N ARG A 617 25.20 35.43 60.14
CA ARG A 617 25.97 36.46 59.37
C ARG A 617 26.97 35.92 58.30
N ARG A 618 27.29 36.64 57.20
CA ARG A 618 26.93 38.02 56.74
C ARG A 618 27.14 38.21 55.22
N ALA A 619 26.43 39.22 54.64
CA ALA A 619 26.81 40.13 53.53
C ALA A 619 26.99 39.55 52.09
N ARG A 620 26.21 40.03 51.09
CA ARG A 620 26.51 41.08 50.05
C ARG A 620 27.48 40.58 48.94
N VAL A 621 27.36 40.87 47.64
CA VAL A 621 26.52 41.76 46.79
C VAL A 621 26.69 41.29 45.32
N ALA A 622 25.87 41.57 44.28
CA ALA A 622 24.42 41.79 44.09
C ALA A 622 24.14 41.99 42.57
N ALA A 623 22.87 42.04 42.13
CA ALA A 623 22.36 42.61 40.85
C ALA A 623 22.72 41.87 39.52
N LEU A 624 21.93 41.83 38.43
CA LEU A 624 20.52 42.17 38.09
C LEU A 624 19.99 40.96 37.25
N TRP A 625 18.70 40.61 37.21
CA TRP A 625 17.64 41.29 36.45
C TRP A 625 16.24 40.87 36.94
N ALA A 626 15.34 41.85 37.11
CA ALA A 626 13.90 41.72 37.20
C ALA A 626 13.29 43.02 36.64
N GLY A 627 12.12 43.05 35.99
CA GLY A 627 11.28 41.94 35.54
C GLY A 627 10.03 42.42 34.77
N ARG A 628 9.17 41.46 34.41
CA ARG A 628 7.69 41.48 34.40
C ARG A 628 6.88 42.57 33.63
N ALA A 629 6.20 42.06 32.59
CA ALA A 629 4.72 41.99 32.42
C ALA A 629 3.88 43.14 31.77
N ALA A 630 3.37 42.84 30.56
CA ALA A 630 1.96 42.99 30.08
C ALA A 630 1.35 44.41 29.81
N PRO A 631 0.18 44.55 29.12
CA PRO A 631 -0.32 43.89 27.88
C PRO A 631 -1.05 44.83 26.86
N HIS A 632 -1.54 44.26 25.73
CA HIS A 632 -2.68 44.68 24.86
C HIS A 632 -2.68 45.98 24.00
N ARG A 633 -2.80 45.86 22.66
CA ARG A 633 -4.00 46.18 21.79
C ARG A 633 -3.69 46.24 20.27
N HIS A 634 -4.74 46.06 19.45
CA HIS A 634 -4.75 46.24 17.98
C HIS A 634 -4.72 47.72 17.55
N PRO A 635 -4.36 48.03 16.29
CA PRO A 635 -5.41 48.44 15.33
C PRO A 635 -5.31 47.70 13.97
N ALA A 636 -6.00 48.20 12.93
CA ALA A 636 -6.30 47.53 11.66
C ALA A 636 -5.99 48.40 10.41
N ALA A 637 -6.22 47.80 9.23
CA ALA A 637 -6.48 48.39 7.90
C ALA A 637 -5.32 48.64 6.89
N ALA A 638 -5.73 48.72 5.60
CA ALA A 638 -5.04 49.21 4.39
C ALA A 638 -4.12 48.28 3.56
N ALA A 639 -4.77 47.40 2.77
CA ALA A 639 -4.67 47.22 1.32
C ALA A 639 -3.44 47.66 0.45
N VAL A 640 -3.06 46.74 -0.46
CA VAL A 640 -2.67 46.92 -1.89
C VAL A 640 -1.18 47.22 -2.25
N PRO A 641 -0.64 46.70 -3.39
CA PRO A 641 0.76 46.28 -3.48
C PRO A 641 1.60 47.00 -4.55
N LEU A 642 2.93 46.80 -4.55
CA LEU A 642 3.79 47.20 -5.69
C LEU A 642 4.99 46.27 -5.97
N ALA A 643 5.40 46.33 -7.22
CA ALA A 643 6.15 45.34 -7.99
C ALA A 643 7.67 45.23 -7.75
N ARG A 644 8.20 44.05 -8.12
CA ARG A 644 9.46 43.79 -8.84
C ARG A 644 10.57 44.87 -8.79
N ARG A 645 11.77 44.48 -8.35
CA ARG A 645 13.00 44.65 -9.16
C ARG A 645 14.10 43.64 -8.81
N ARG A 646 14.71 43.06 -9.84
CA ARG A 646 15.97 42.28 -9.74
C ARG A 646 17.14 43.27 -9.69
N LEU A 647 18.15 42.99 -8.87
CA LEU A 647 19.45 43.65 -8.95
C LEU A 647 20.46 42.69 -9.59
N ARG A 648 21.16 43.14 -10.65
CA ARG A 648 22.39 42.50 -11.14
C ARG A 648 23.57 43.31 -10.59
N LEU A 649 24.57 42.64 -10.04
CA LEU A 649 25.90 43.22 -9.83
C LEU A 649 26.84 42.79 -10.96
N ARG A 650 27.74 43.70 -11.34
CA ARG A 650 28.75 43.52 -12.39
C ARG A 650 30.06 44.18 -11.93
N LEU A 651 31.14 43.41 -12.01
CA LEU A 651 32.55 43.81 -12.11
C LEU A 651 33.12 42.80 -13.15
N GLY A 652 33.87 43.11 -14.21
CA GLY A 652 34.61 44.33 -14.57
C GLY A 652 36.03 44.26 -13.99
N ALA A 653 37.15 44.25 -14.75
CA ALA A 653 37.41 44.15 -16.20
C ALA A 653 38.61 43.15 -16.36
N ASP A 654 39.24 42.80 -17.50
CA ASP A 654 39.70 43.48 -18.73
C ASP A 654 40.22 42.32 -19.66
N ARG A 655 40.52 42.38 -20.97
CA ARG A 655 40.73 43.47 -21.94
C ARG A 655 40.76 42.88 -23.37
N ALA A 656 40.37 43.65 -24.39
CA ALA A 656 40.88 43.61 -25.79
C ALA A 656 40.72 42.33 -26.68
N LEU A 657 40.51 42.38 -28.01
CA LEU A 657 40.26 43.47 -28.97
C LEU A 657 39.62 42.89 -30.27
N LEU A 658 38.69 43.63 -30.90
CA LEU A 658 38.32 43.67 -32.35
C LEU A 658 38.24 42.35 -33.19
N ARG A 659 37.21 42.12 -34.03
CA ARG A 659 36.59 43.04 -35.01
C ARG A 659 35.09 42.74 -35.27
N ARG A 660 34.33 43.81 -35.59
CA ARG A 660 33.17 43.96 -36.53
C ARG A 660 32.43 42.65 -36.95
N GLY A 661 31.12 42.45 -36.78
CA GLY A 661 29.99 43.40 -36.83
C GLY A 661 29.61 43.73 -38.29
N GLY A 662 28.37 43.58 -38.78
CA GLY A 662 27.09 43.11 -38.19
C GLY A 662 26.29 42.26 -39.21
N LEU A 663 25.12 41.70 -38.88
CA LEU A 663 23.78 42.32 -39.01
C LEU A 663 23.51 42.92 -40.42
N ALA A 664 22.41 42.62 -41.13
CA ALA A 664 21.27 41.75 -40.83
C ALA A 664 20.37 41.56 -42.09
N GLN A 665 19.21 40.93 -41.86
CA GLN A 665 17.93 41.05 -42.58
C GLN A 665 17.64 40.13 -43.77
N ALA A 666 16.34 39.82 -43.86
CA ALA A 666 15.73 38.80 -44.68
C ALA A 666 14.73 39.41 -45.68
N ALA A 667 14.37 38.57 -46.65
CA ALA A 667 13.17 38.65 -47.48
C ALA A 667 12.99 39.87 -48.40
N ARG A 668 12.98 39.61 -49.72
CA ARG A 668 11.83 39.96 -50.57
C ARG A 668 11.83 39.32 -51.98
N ARG A 669 10.61 38.94 -52.36
CA ARG A 669 10.00 38.94 -53.72
C ARG A 669 10.14 37.71 -54.63
N ARG A 670 9.05 37.54 -55.38
CA ARG A 670 8.69 36.44 -56.30
C ARG A 670 8.81 36.89 -57.76
N LYS A 671 8.73 35.88 -58.65
CA LYS A 671 8.54 35.87 -60.12
C LYS A 671 9.84 35.57 -60.88
N ALA A 672 9.83 34.81 -61.97
CA ALA A 672 8.84 33.84 -62.48
C ALA A 672 9.49 33.12 -63.68
N ASP A 673 9.19 31.85 -63.93
CA ASP A 673 8.97 31.41 -65.31
C ASP A 673 8.10 30.14 -65.42
N ARG A 674 7.51 29.91 -66.60
CA ARG A 674 6.69 28.76 -66.98
C ARG A 674 7.34 28.01 -68.15
N GLY A 675 8.03 26.91 -67.87
CA GLY A 675 8.34 25.89 -68.87
C GLY A 675 7.20 24.86 -68.97
N ARG A 676 6.57 24.71 -70.15
CA ARG A 676 5.53 23.68 -70.39
C ARG A 676 6.17 22.34 -70.78
N GLY A 677 5.56 21.23 -70.36
CA GLY A 677 5.87 19.89 -70.84
C GLY A 677 4.87 18.83 -70.34
N LYS A 678 3.78 18.62 -71.09
CA LYS A 678 2.85 17.47 -70.92
C LYS A 678 2.95 16.57 -72.13
N VAL A 679 3.19 15.27 -71.95
CA VAL A 679 2.62 14.06 -72.62
C VAL A 679 3.03 12.89 -71.68
N ALA A 680 2.19 12.19 -70.91
CA ALA A 680 0.97 11.39 -71.16
C ALA A 680 1.25 9.89 -71.45
N ALA A 681 0.47 9.01 -70.78
CA ALA A 681 0.25 7.57 -71.05
C ALA A 681 1.44 6.58 -70.85
N ALA A 682 1.26 5.30 -70.46
CA ALA A 682 0.10 4.59 -69.89
C ALA A 682 0.51 3.25 -69.23
N ALA A 683 -0.34 2.75 -68.32
CA ALA A 683 -0.79 1.34 -68.12
C ALA A 683 0.18 0.18 -67.76
N GLY A 684 -0.39 -0.89 -67.17
CA GLY A 684 0.27 -2.16 -66.76
C GLY A 684 0.61 -2.19 -65.26
N ARG A 685 -0.20 -2.71 -64.32
CA ARG A 685 -0.85 -4.03 -64.13
C ARG A 685 0.14 -5.21 -63.93
N GLU A 686 0.10 -5.72 -62.68
CA GLU A 686 0.06 -7.13 -62.27
C GLU A 686 1.27 -8.09 -62.36
N VAL A 687 1.55 -8.66 -61.18
CA VAL A 687 2.01 -10.03 -60.87
C VAL A 687 3.51 -10.35 -61.05
N GLY A 688 4.07 -10.87 -59.94
CA GLY A 688 5.45 -11.30 -59.73
C GLY A 688 5.67 -11.51 -58.24
#